data_AF-A0AAV0R2U0-F1
#
_entry.id   AF-A0AAV0R2U0-F1
#
_cell.length_a   1.000
_cell.length_b   1.000
_cell.length_c   1.000
_cell.angle_alpha   90.00
_cell.angle_beta   90.00
_cell.angle_gamma   90.00
#
_symmetry.space_group_name_H-M   'P 1'
#
loop_
_entity.id
_entity.type
_entity.pdbx_description
1 polymer ?
#
loop_
_entity_poly.entity_id
_entity_poly.type
_entity_poly.pdbx_seq_one_letter_code
_entity_poly.pdbx_strand_id
1 'polypeptide(L)'
;MLSGKHFNVHPLWFKFARLLRDPYTLDCFPQNYLVTIRTVDIPCLLIPVSTLTKFNLFLHLLREEVGPDAARKFLGHTQWLVNYWLLQQAFSIGIGDTIADASTMEKINETISAAKTEVKELIRKAQNKDLEPEPGRTMMESFENKVNQVLNKARDDAGSSAQKSLSESNNLKAMVTAGSKGSFINISQMTACVGQQNVEGKRIPYGFVDRTLPHFTKDDYGPESRGFVENSYLRGLTPQEFFFHAMGGREGLIDTAVKTSETGYIQRRLVKAMEDIMVKYDGTVRNSLGDVIQFLYGEDGMDAVWIESQKVESLKMKKPDFDKFFKYEIDDPNWSPNYMLPEHVEDLKNIRELRDVFDAEVAKLDGDRKQLGTEIATTGDTSWHLPVNLARLIWNAQKTFKVDTRKPSDIHPMEAVEAVDKLQERLKVVPGEDRLSVEAQKNATLFFSILLRSTLASKRVLEEYRLSREAFDWVIGEIESRFLQSLVAPGEMIGCVAAQSIGEPATQMTLNTFHYAGVSAKNVTLGVPRLREIINVAKKIKTPSLSVLLQPEWSQTKEKAKTVQCALEYTTLRSVTQATEVWYDPDPTSTIIDEDADFVRSYYEMPDEEVAPEKISPWLLRVELNREMMVDKKLNMADIAAKINLEFDDDLTCIFNDDNAEKLILRIRIMNDEAPKGELTDSSAEDDVFLKKIESNMLTEMALRGIPDINKVFIKHGKVSKFDDNDGFKTVEEWMLDTEGVNLLAVMCHESVDAKRTSSNHLIEVIEVLGIEAVRRALLDELRVVISFDGSYVNYRHLAILCDTMTYRGHLMAITRHGINRNDTGPMMRCSFEETVDILLDAAVYAESDYLRGVTENIMLGQLAPIGTGGCALYLNDEMLKNAIELQLPSYMEGMEFGMTPGRSPISGTPYHEGMMSPNYLLSPSLRLSPISDAQFSPYVGGMAFSPASSPGYSPSSPGYSPSSPGYSPTSPGYSPTSPGYSPTSPGYSPTSPTYSPSSPGYSPTSPAYSPTSPSYSPTSPSYSPTSPSYSPTSPSYSPTSPSYSPTSPSYSPTSPSYSPTSPVYSPTSPAYSPTSPAYSPTSPSYSPTSPSYSPTSPSYSPTSPSYSPTSPSYSPTSPAYSPTSPGYSPTSPSYSPTSPSYSPTSPSYNAQSAKYSPSLAYSPSSPRLSPASPYSPTSPSYSPTSPSYSPTSPSYSPSSPTYSPSSPSAGYSPSAPGYSPSSTGQ
;
A
#
# COMPACT_ATOMS: atom_id res chain seq x y z
N MET A 1 -72.17 -17.24 13.61
CA MET A 1 -73.01 -16.40 12.74
C MET A 1 -72.94 -14.96 13.26
N LEU A 2 -72.59 -13.98 12.41
CA LEU A 2 -72.90 -12.54 12.55
C LEU A 2 -72.33 -11.84 13.82
N SER A 3 -72.11 -10.52 13.88
CA SER A 3 -71.85 -9.49 12.86
C SER A 3 -71.34 -8.23 13.57
N GLY A 4 -70.36 -7.53 12.98
CA GLY A 4 -70.17 -6.08 13.12
C GLY A 4 -69.73 -5.47 14.47
N LYS A 5 -68.56 -4.80 14.44
CA LYS A 5 -68.52 -3.33 14.52
C LYS A 5 -67.19 -2.78 13.98
N HIS A 6 -67.28 -1.68 13.23
CA HIS A 6 -66.16 -0.99 12.61
C HIS A 6 -65.29 -0.24 13.63
N PHE A 7 -64.01 -0.08 13.31
CA PHE A 7 -63.33 1.22 13.47
C PHE A 7 -62.70 1.62 12.13
N ASN A 8 -62.88 2.88 11.73
CA ASN A 8 -62.45 3.40 10.44
C ASN A 8 -60.93 3.68 10.42
N VAL A 9 -60.22 3.14 9.44
CA VAL A 9 -58.92 3.68 9.00
C VAL A 9 -59.19 4.72 7.91
N HIS A 10 -58.65 5.93 8.08
CA HIS A 10 -59.05 7.12 7.32
C HIS A 10 -58.58 7.07 5.84
N PRO A 11 -59.36 7.60 4.88
CA PRO A 11 -59.04 7.52 3.45
C PRO A 11 -58.06 8.62 3.00
N LEU A 12 -56.80 8.53 3.44
CA LEU A 12 -55.71 9.42 3.00
C LEU A 12 -54.83 8.78 1.90
N TRP A 13 -54.53 7.49 2.01
CA TRP A 13 -53.69 6.76 1.03
C TRP A 13 -54.28 6.76 -0.40
N PHE A 14 -55.59 6.53 -0.55
CA PHE A 14 -56.22 6.47 -1.87
C PHE A 14 -56.40 7.82 -2.57
N LYS A 15 -56.24 8.96 -1.86
CA LYS A 15 -56.17 10.29 -2.51
C LYS A 15 -54.76 10.61 -3.03
N PHE A 16 -53.72 10.04 -2.43
CA PHE A 16 -52.33 10.29 -2.84
C PHE A 16 -52.02 9.70 -4.23
N ALA A 17 -52.54 8.52 -4.54
CA ALA A 17 -52.34 7.84 -5.82
C ALA A 17 -52.94 8.56 -7.05
N ARG A 18 -53.77 9.60 -6.85
CA ARG A 18 -54.47 10.30 -7.95
C ARG A 18 -53.85 11.66 -8.33
N LEU A 19 -52.87 12.15 -7.56
CA LEU A 19 -52.12 13.38 -7.83
C LEU A 19 -50.90 13.19 -8.74
N LEU A 20 -50.52 11.95 -9.05
CA LEU A 20 -49.39 11.61 -9.93
C LEU A 20 -49.71 11.75 -11.45
N ARG A 21 -50.51 12.75 -11.84
CA ARG A 21 -50.96 12.95 -13.23
C ARG A 21 -51.04 14.41 -13.72
N ASP A 22 -50.31 15.33 -13.09
CA ASP A 22 -50.05 16.66 -13.65
C ASP A 22 -48.60 16.76 -14.18
N PRO A 23 -48.38 17.15 -15.45
CA PRO A 23 -47.06 17.08 -16.10
C PRO A 23 -46.15 18.31 -15.85
N TYR A 24 -46.41 19.10 -14.80
CA TYR A 24 -45.70 20.36 -14.52
C TYR A 24 -45.05 20.39 -13.12
N THR A 25 -44.24 19.39 -12.79
CA THR A 25 -43.28 19.44 -11.66
C THR A 25 -42.14 18.46 -11.88
N LEU A 26 -40.92 18.97 -12.06
CA LEU A 26 -39.72 18.17 -12.32
C LEU A 26 -39.13 17.49 -11.06
N ASP A 27 -39.71 17.72 -9.89
CA ASP A 27 -39.28 17.15 -8.60
C ASP A 27 -39.82 15.71 -8.33
N CYS A 28 -40.72 15.20 -9.16
CA CYS A 28 -41.26 13.85 -9.02
C CYS A 28 -40.36 12.80 -9.70
N PHE A 29 -39.26 12.43 -9.04
CA PHE A 29 -38.33 11.40 -9.54
C PHE A 29 -39.01 10.03 -9.66
N PRO A 30 -39.01 9.39 -10.85
CA PRO A 30 -39.65 8.07 -11.06
C PRO A 30 -38.83 6.89 -10.51
N GLN A 31 -37.63 7.15 -9.95
CA GLN A 31 -36.81 6.15 -9.28
C GLN A 31 -36.24 6.75 -7.98
N ASN A 32 -36.38 6.02 -6.86
CA ASN A 32 -36.20 6.49 -5.48
C ASN A 32 -34.72 6.66 -5.04
N TYR A 33 -33.91 7.41 -5.79
CA TYR A 33 -32.46 7.51 -5.54
C TYR A 33 -32.01 8.69 -4.64
N LEU A 34 -32.87 9.67 -4.40
CA LEU A 34 -32.57 10.85 -3.58
C LEU A 34 -33.21 10.76 -2.19
N VAL A 35 -32.39 10.79 -1.14
CA VAL A 35 -32.86 10.87 0.26
C VAL A 35 -32.90 12.34 0.66
N THR A 36 -34.09 12.88 0.91
CA THR A 36 -34.27 14.25 1.41
C THR A 36 -34.96 14.22 2.77
N ILE A 37 -34.28 14.63 3.82
CA ILE A 37 -34.85 14.75 5.18
C ILE A 37 -35.23 16.21 5.41
N ARG A 38 -36.46 16.48 5.87
CA ARG A 38 -36.94 17.83 6.21
C ARG A 38 -37.63 17.79 7.57
N THR A 39 -37.07 18.50 8.55
CA THR A 39 -37.72 18.84 9.83
C THR A 39 -38.41 17.68 10.58
N VAL A 40 -37.61 16.73 11.11
CA VAL A 40 -37.99 15.65 12.07
C VAL A 40 -39.04 14.62 11.60
N ASP A 41 -40.02 15.01 10.79
CA ASP A 41 -40.95 14.13 10.11
C ASP A 41 -40.31 13.55 8.84
N ILE A 42 -40.47 12.24 8.62
CA ILE A 42 -39.97 11.52 7.44
C ILE A 42 -41.16 11.31 6.49
N PRO A 43 -41.35 12.12 5.42
CA PRO A 43 -42.61 12.08 4.67
C PRO A 43 -42.65 10.91 3.68
N CYS A 44 -41.49 10.47 3.15
CA CYS A 44 -41.34 9.40 2.17
C CYS A 44 -39.88 8.87 2.14
N LEU A 45 -39.63 7.61 2.55
CA LEU A 45 -38.84 6.61 1.80
C LEU A 45 -38.74 5.25 2.53
N LEU A 46 -38.62 4.16 1.75
CA LEU A 46 -37.78 3.02 2.16
C LEU A 46 -36.32 3.49 2.13
N ILE A 47 -35.46 3.02 3.07
CA ILE A 47 -34.04 3.37 3.09
C ILE A 47 -33.22 2.25 2.43
N PRO A 48 -32.96 2.28 1.10
CA PRO A 48 -31.99 1.37 0.48
C PRO A 48 -30.57 1.77 0.90
N VAL A 49 -29.73 0.78 1.16
CA VAL A 49 -28.49 1.01 1.93
C VAL A 49 -27.25 1.25 1.03
N SER A 50 -27.47 1.65 -0.23
CA SER A 50 -26.62 2.66 -0.89
C SER A 50 -26.58 4.00 -0.12
N THR A 51 -27.42 4.09 0.92
CA THR A 51 -27.40 5.10 1.98
C THR A 51 -26.45 4.75 3.15
N LEU A 52 -25.62 3.69 3.17
CA LEU A 52 -24.68 3.45 4.29
C LEU A 52 -23.52 4.46 4.33
N THR A 53 -22.93 4.80 3.18
CA THR A 53 -22.01 5.94 3.04
C THR A 53 -22.70 7.26 3.40
N LYS A 54 -24.00 7.38 3.08
CA LYS A 54 -24.85 8.51 3.50
C LYS A 54 -25.31 8.43 4.97
N PHE A 55 -25.17 7.28 5.64
CA PHE A 55 -25.51 7.05 7.04
C PHE A 55 -24.33 7.43 7.91
N ASN A 56 -23.10 7.10 7.50
CA ASN A 56 -21.89 7.70 8.08
C ASN A 56 -21.93 9.23 7.92
N LEU A 57 -22.31 9.73 6.74
CA LEU A 57 -22.56 11.17 6.56
C LEU A 57 -23.67 11.68 7.49
N PHE A 58 -24.81 11.01 7.61
CA PHE A 58 -25.90 11.43 8.49
C PHE A 58 -25.54 11.38 9.99
N LEU A 59 -24.77 10.39 10.43
CA LEU A 59 -24.23 10.30 11.79
C LEU A 59 -23.26 11.43 12.08
N HIS A 60 -22.39 11.75 11.12
CA HIS A 60 -21.51 12.91 11.19
C HIS A 60 -22.33 14.20 11.27
N LEU A 61 -23.29 14.43 10.36
CA LEU A 61 -24.21 15.57 10.43
C LEU A 61 -24.91 15.67 11.80
N LEU A 62 -25.38 14.56 12.37
CA LEU A 62 -26.09 14.56 13.64
C LEU A 62 -25.15 14.79 14.84
N ARG A 63 -23.89 14.34 14.76
CA ARG A 63 -22.81 14.67 15.70
C ARG A 63 -22.49 16.17 15.64
N GLU A 64 -22.32 16.73 14.45
CA GLU A 64 -21.94 18.15 14.28
C GLU A 64 -23.08 19.11 14.64
N GLU A 65 -24.35 18.77 14.34
CA GLU A 65 -25.50 19.66 14.59
C GLU A 65 -26.11 19.53 15.99
N VAL A 66 -26.09 18.33 16.60
CA VAL A 66 -26.82 18.04 17.85
C VAL A 66 -25.90 17.48 18.95
N GLY A 67 -24.64 17.21 18.63
CA GLY A 67 -23.64 16.68 19.55
C GLY A 67 -23.57 15.14 19.60
N PRO A 68 -22.47 14.60 20.16
CA PRO A 68 -22.18 13.16 20.15
C PRO A 68 -23.20 12.33 20.95
N ASP A 69 -23.83 12.92 21.96
CA ASP A 69 -24.82 12.23 22.79
C ASP A 69 -26.13 11.94 22.06
N ALA A 70 -26.53 12.82 21.14
CA ALA A 70 -27.66 12.59 20.26
C ALA A 70 -27.35 11.50 19.22
N ALA A 71 -26.14 11.52 18.65
CA ALA A 71 -25.66 10.47 17.73
C ALA A 71 -25.63 9.09 18.38
N ARG A 72 -25.14 8.99 19.63
CA ARG A 72 -25.17 7.77 20.45
C ARG A 72 -26.60 7.24 20.65
N LYS A 73 -27.54 8.11 21.03
CA LYS A 73 -28.96 7.72 21.23
C LYS A 73 -29.62 7.28 19.92
N PHE A 74 -29.37 8.00 18.83
CA PHE A 74 -29.88 7.64 17.50
C PHE A 74 -29.40 6.27 17.05
N LEU A 75 -28.09 5.98 17.18
CA LEU A 75 -27.52 4.66 16.89
C LEU A 75 -28.22 3.54 17.68
N GLY A 76 -28.34 3.70 19.00
CA GLY A 76 -28.99 2.70 19.85
C GLY A 76 -30.46 2.48 19.52
N HIS A 77 -31.23 3.55 19.30
CA HIS A 77 -32.65 3.45 18.94
C HIS A 77 -32.87 2.84 17.56
N THR A 78 -32.08 3.24 16.54
CA THR A 78 -32.17 2.68 15.18
C THR A 78 -31.77 1.20 15.17
N GLN A 79 -30.70 0.81 15.87
CA GLN A 79 -30.31 -0.60 16.01
C GLN A 79 -31.41 -1.42 16.68
N TRP A 80 -31.98 -0.94 17.79
CA TRP A 80 -33.06 -1.63 18.49
C TRP A 80 -34.30 -1.82 17.60
N LEU A 81 -34.75 -0.76 16.93
CA LEU A 81 -35.92 -0.78 16.05
C LEU A 81 -35.71 -1.71 14.83
N VAL A 82 -34.57 -1.60 14.15
CA VAL A 82 -34.27 -2.40 12.96
C VAL A 82 -34.08 -3.87 13.34
N ASN A 83 -33.39 -4.18 14.44
CA ASN A 83 -33.23 -5.56 14.89
C ASN A 83 -34.57 -6.19 15.32
N TYR A 84 -35.44 -5.43 15.98
CA TYR A 84 -36.78 -5.89 16.34
C TYR A 84 -37.66 -6.13 15.10
N TRP A 85 -37.57 -5.28 14.08
CA TRP A 85 -38.26 -5.48 12.80
C TRP A 85 -37.71 -6.69 12.04
N LEU A 86 -36.39 -6.85 11.97
CA LEU A 86 -35.72 -7.96 11.27
C LEU A 86 -36.01 -9.32 11.93
N LEU A 87 -36.25 -9.35 13.25
CA LEU A 87 -36.73 -10.53 13.97
C LEU A 87 -38.12 -10.98 13.51
N GLN A 88 -38.98 -10.06 13.06
CA GLN A 88 -40.30 -10.37 12.51
C GLN A 88 -40.24 -10.68 11.01
N GLN A 89 -39.50 -9.86 10.25
CA GLN A 89 -39.36 -9.95 8.79
C GLN A 89 -38.13 -10.79 8.40
N ALA A 90 -38.03 -11.99 8.96
CA ALA A 90 -36.83 -12.84 8.93
C ALA A 90 -36.12 -12.90 7.56
N PHE A 91 -34.86 -12.45 7.54
CA PHE A 91 -34.01 -12.42 6.35
C PHE A 91 -33.09 -13.66 6.29
N SER A 92 -32.96 -14.27 5.12
CA SER A 92 -32.16 -15.47 4.90
C SER A 92 -31.58 -15.47 3.49
N ILE A 93 -30.51 -16.22 3.27
CA ILE A 93 -29.91 -16.46 1.94
C ILE A 93 -29.80 -17.97 1.71
N GLY A 94 -30.08 -18.43 0.49
CA GLY A 94 -29.98 -19.83 0.10
C GLY A 94 -29.35 -20.01 -1.27
N ILE A 95 -29.14 -21.27 -1.68
CA ILE A 95 -28.56 -21.59 -2.99
C ILE A 95 -29.39 -21.00 -4.14
N GLY A 96 -30.72 -20.92 -3.98
CA GLY A 96 -31.63 -20.32 -4.96
C GLY A 96 -31.35 -18.85 -5.25
N ASP A 97 -30.76 -18.10 -4.31
CA ASP A 97 -30.37 -16.70 -4.55
C ASP A 97 -29.15 -16.57 -5.50
N THR A 98 -28.43 -17.66 -5.77
CA THR A 98 -27.26 -17.69 -6.67
C THR A 98 -27.57 -18.19 -8.08
N ILE A 99 -28.77 -18.74 -8.32
CA ILE A 99 -29.17 -19.34 -9.60
C ILE A 99 -29.69 -18.23 -10.53
N ALA A 100 -29.13 -18.15 -11.74
CA ALA A 100 -29.65 -17.29 -12.82
C ALA A 100 -30.60 -18.05 -13.75
N ASP A 101 -31.46 -17.31 -14.46
CA ASP A 101 -32.36 -17.85 -15.46
C ASP A 101 -31.61 -18.59 -16.58
N ALA A 102 -32.21 -19.64 -17.15
CA ALA A 102 -31.60 -20.45 -18.20
C ALA A 102 -31.16 -19.63 -19.42
N SER A 103 -31.96 -18.64 -19.84
CA SER A 103 -31.63 -17.71 -20.93
C SER A 103 -30.45 -16.80 -20.60
N THR A 104 -30.26 -16.47 -19.33
CA THR A 104 -29.09 -15.68 -18.88
C THR A 104 -27.83 -16.57 -18.83
N MET A 105 -27.96 -17.83 -18.41
CA MET A 105 -26.85 -18.79 -18.46
C MET A 105 -26.42 -19.11 -19.90
N GLU A 106 -27.35 -19.20 -20.85
CA GLU A 106 -27.05 -19.32 -22.28
C GLU A 106 -26.23 -18.12 -22.75
N LYS A 107 -26.70 -16.89 -22.50
CA LYS A 107 -25.98 -15.66 -22.82
C LYS A 107 -24.59 -15.55 -22.16
N ILE A 108 -24.43 -16.03 -20.92
CA ILE A 108 -23.13 -16.09 -20.24
C ILE A 108 -22.18 -17.04 -20.98
N ASN A 109 -22.64 -18.24 -21.33
CA ASN A 109 -21.85 -19.21 -22.08
C ASN A 109 -21.48 -18.68 -23.49
N GLU A 110 -22.39 -17.98 -24.17
CA GLU A 110 -22.10 -17.30 -25.44
C GLU A 110 -21.00 -16.24 -25.28
N THR A 111 -21.10 -15.40 -24.24
CA THR A 111 -20.12 -14.33 -23.96
C THR A 111 -18.73 -14.91 -23.70
N ILE A 112 -18.63 -15.97 -22.89
CA ILE A 112 -17.37 -16.67 -22.62
C ILE A 112 -16.83 -17.35 -23.89
N SER A 113 -17.70 -17.98 -24.70
CA SER A 113 -17.30 -18.65 -25.95
C SER A 113 -16.79 -17.67 -27.01
N ALA A 114 -17.39 -16.47 -27.10
CA ALA A 114 -16.92 -15.38 -27.95
C ALA A 114 -15.51 -14.93 -27.53
N ALA A 115 -15.29 -14.67 -26.23
CA ALA A 115 -13.98 -14.29 -25.70
C ALA A 115 -12.90 -15.36 -25.91
N LYS A 116 -13.23 -16.66 -25.71
CA LYS A 116 -12.32 -17.77 -26.04
C LYS A 116 -11.96 -17.81 -27.53
N THR A 117 -12.86 -17.39 -28.41
CA THR A 117 -12.63 -17.32 -29.86
C THR A 117 -11.73 -16.14 -30.21
N GLU A 118 -11.98 -14.96 -29.63
CA GLU A 118 -11.12 -13.77 -29.78
C GLU A 118 -9.67 -14.05 -29.32
N VAL A 119 -9.48 -14.75 -28.18
CA VAL A 119 -8.15 -15.15 -27.71
C VAL A 119 -7.46 -16.13 -28.68
N LYS A 120 -8.21 -17.08 -29.30
CA LYS A 120 -7.66 -17.96 -30.35
C LYS A 120 -7.22 -17.17 -31.59
N GLU A 121 -7.96 -16.13 -31.97
CA GLU A 121 -7.55 -15.25 -33.07
C GLU A 121 -6.29 -14.43 -32.71
N LEU A 122 -6.18 -13.93 -31.48
CA LEU A 122 -4.97 -13.24 -30.99
C LEU A 122 -3.75 -14.18 -30.99
N ILE A 123 -3.92 -15.44 -30.56
CA ILE A 123 -2.86 -16.47 -30.62
C ILE A 123 -2.43 -16.70 -32.07
N ARG A 124 -3.37 -16.86 -33.01
CA ARG A 124 -3.06 -17.04 -34.43
C ARG A 124 -2.32 -15.82 -35.01
N LYS A 125 -2.76 -14.60 -34.69
CA LYS A 125 -2.07 -13.36 -35.13
C LYS A 125 -0.64 -13.29 -34.57
N ALA A 126 -0.43 -13.64 -33.30
CA ALA A 126 0.91 -13.69 -32.71
C ALA A 126 1.80 -14.76 -33.37
N GLN A 127 1.27 -15.96 -33.63
CA GLN A 127 1.98 -17.06 -34.33
C GLN A 127 2.36 -16.70 -35.77
N ASN A 128 1.48 -16.00 -36.48
CA ASN A 128 1.74 -15.49 -37.84
C ASN A 128 2.70 -14.28 -37.87
N LYS A 129 3.02 -13.68 -36.71
CA LYS A 129 3.69 -12.37 -36.57
C LYS A 129 2.87 -11.16 -37.10
N ASP A 130 1.55 -11.31 -37.26
CA ASP A 130 0.62 -10.23 -37.61
C ASP A 130 0.30 -9.29 -36.43
N LEU A 131 0.83 -9.56 -35.22
CA LEU A 131 0.52 -8.81 -34.01
C LEU A 131 1.53 -7.68 -33.76
N GLU A 132 1.12 -6.45 -34.01
CA GLU A 132 1.90 -5.26 -33.65
C GLU A 132 2.14 -5.17 -32.12
N PRO A 133 3.39 -4.97 -31.68
CA PRO A 133 3.72 -4.73 -30.27
C PRO A 133 3.24 -3.33 -29.83
N GLU A 134 2.92 -3.21 -28.54
CA GLU A 134 2.66 -1.91 -27.92
C GLU A 134 3.98 -1.15 -27.69
N PRO A 135 4.02 0.19 -27.85
CA PRO A 135 5.26 0.96 -27.70
C PRO A 135 6.01 0.69 -26.38
N GLY A 136 7.29 0.36 -26.49
CA GLY A 136 8.19 0.05 -25.35
C GLY A 136 8.01 -1.35 -24.75
N ARG A 137 7.08 -2.17 -25.25
CA ARG A 137 6.82 -3.55 -24.79
C ARG A 137 7.26 -4.58 -25.82
N THR A 138 7.61 -5.77 -25.37
CA THR A 138 7.84 -6.90 -26.28
C THR A 138 6.52 -7.37 -26.92
N MET A 139 6.61 -8.08 -28.05
CA MET A 139 5.43 -8.68 -28.70
C MET A 139 4.70 -9.63 -27.73
N MET A 140 5.43 -10.39 -26.92
CA MET A 140 4.86 -11.33 -25.94
C MET A 140 4.15 -10.62 -24.77
N GLU A 141 4.70 -9.55 -24.23
CA GLU A 141 4.04 -8.74 -23.19
C GLU A 141 2.78 -8.04 -23.74
N SER A 142 2.86 -7.56 -24.98
CA SER A 142 1.74 -6.96 -25.70
C SER A 142 0.61 -7.97 -25.94
N PHE A 143 0.96 -9.21 -26.30
CA PHE A 143 0.03 -10.33 -26.41
C PHE A 143 -0.63 -10.67 -25.07
N GLU A 144 0.16 -10.86 -24.00
CA GLU A 144 -0.37 -11.15 -22.66
C GLU A 144 -1.27 -10.02 -22.13
N ASN A 145 -0.93 -8.75 -22.37
CA ASN A 145 -1.78 -7.62 -22.00
C ASN A 145 -3.14 -7.67 -22.72
N LYS A 146 -3.12 -7.79 -24.06
CA LYS A 146 -4.33 -7.86 -24.89
C LYS A 146 -5.23 -9.05 -24.49
N VAL A 147 -4.66 -10.22 -24.22
CA VAL A 147 -5.41 -11.41 -23.78
C VAL A 147 -6.02 -11.21 -22.38
N ASN A 148 -5.28 -10.66 -21.42
CA ASN A 148 -5.83 -10.35 -20.08
C ASN A 148 -6.97 -9.34 -20.16
N GLN A 149 -6.87 -8.32 -21.01
CA GLN A 149 -7.92 -7.32 -21.21
C GLN A 149 -9.21 -7.96 -21.73
N VAL A 150 -9.12 -8.85 -22.73
CA VAL A 150 -10.28 -9.59 -23.27
C VAL A 150 -10.92 -10.49 -22.21
N LEU A 151 -10.13 -11.26 -21.46
CA LEU A 151 -10.64 -12.20 -20.46
C LEU A 151 -11.26 -11.50 -19.24
N ASN A 152 -10.68 -10.38 -18.78
CA ASN A 152 -11.26 -9.55 -17.72
C ASN A 152 -12.59 -8.92 -18.17
N LYS A 153 -12.64 -8.36 -19.39
CA LYS A 153 -13.86 -7.80 -19.97
C LYS A 153 -14.98 -8.87 -20.05
N ALA A 154 -14.65 -10.08 -20.52
CA ALA A 154 -15.60 -11.17 -20.62
C ALA A 154 -16.22 -11.57 -19.27
N ARG A 155 -15.41 -11.59 -18.19
CA ARG A 155 -15.88 -11.80 -16.81
C ARG A 155 -16.87 -10.70 -16.40
N ASP A 156 -16.54 -9.44 -16.67
CA ASP A 156 -17.33 -8.29 -16.22
C ASP A 156 -18.65 -8.14 -17.00
N ASP A 157 -18.65 -8.46 -18.31
CA ASP A 157 -19.84 -8.52 -19.16
C ASP A 157 -20.78 -9.69 -18.78
N ALA A 158 -20.21 -10.86 -18.44
CA ALA A 158 -20.95 -12.02 -17.92
C ALA A 158 -21.57 -11.73 -16.54
N GLY A 159 -20.79 -11.17 -15.61
CA GLY A 159 -21.27 -10.73 -14.30
C GLY A 159 -22.36 -9.67 -14.38
N SER A 160 -22.22 -8.71 -15.30
CA SER A 160 -23.22 -7.66 -15.54
C SER A 160 -24.52 -8.22 -16.09
N SER A 161 -24.44 -9.30 -16.88
CA SER A 161 -25.63 -10.02 -17.38
C SER A 161 -26.33 -10.78 -16.26
N ALA A 162 -25.59 -11.49 -15.40
CA ALA A 162 -26.13 -12.17 -14.22
C ALA A 162 -26.80 -11.20 -13.22
N GLN A 163 -26.16 -10.08 -12.88
CA GLN A 163 -26.74 -9.10 -11.94
C GLN A 163 -28.07 -8.51 -12.45
N LYS A 164 -28.18 -8.31 -13.77
CA LYS A 164 -29.39 -7.76 -14.42
C LYS A 164 -30.55 -8.77 -14.46
N SER A 165 -30.30 -10.08 -14.43
CA SER A 165 -31.36 -11.10 -14.36
C SER A 165 -31.87 -11.32 -12.94
N LEU A 166 -31.03 -11.17 -11.91
CA LEU A 166 -31.47 -11.34 -10.51
C LEU A 166 -32.55 -10.32 -10.15
N SER A 167 -33.69 -10.79 -9.62
CA SER A 167 -34.80 -9.93 -9.20
C SER A 167 -34.40 -9.03 -8.02
N GLU A 168 -35.10 -7.90 -7.84
CA GLU A 168 -34.91 -7.03 -6.66
C GLU A 168 -35.32 -7.71 -5.34
N SER A 169 -36.08 -8.81 -5.41
CA SER A 169 -36.47 -9.62 -4.25
C SER A 169 -35.44 -10.68 -3.86
N ASN A 170 -34.35 -10.83 -4.62
CA ASN A 170 -33.29 -11.80 -4.35
C ASN A 170 -32.46 -11.35 -3.13
N ASN A 171 -32.20 -12.25 -2.18
CA ASN A 171 -31.60 -11.88 -0.90
C ASN A 171 -30.11 -11.55 -1.04
N LEU A 172 -29.39 -12.22 -1.94
CA LEU A 172 -28.00 -11.88 -2.27
C LEU A 172 -27.91 -10.49 -2.91
N LYS A 173 -28.79 -10.19 -3.86
CA LYS A 173 -28.88 -8.86 -4.48
C LYS A 173 -29.25 -7.80 -3.44
N ALA A 174 -30.21 -8.08 -2.56
CA ALA A 174 -30.59 -7.18 -1.47
C ALA A 174 -29.43 -6.88 -0.53
N MET A 175 -28.61 -7.88 -0.16
CA MET A 175 -27.43 -7.72 0.69
C MET A 175 -26.36 -6.81 0.05
N VAL A 176 -26.09 -6.99 -1.24
CA VAL A 176 -25.11 -6.19 -2.01
C VAL A 176 -25.63 -4.78 -2.32
N THR A 177 -26.89 -4.63 -2.72
CA THR A 177 -27.55 -3.31 -2.88
C THR A 177 -27.67 -2.57 -1.55
N ALA A 178 -27.72 -3.29 -0.43
CA ALA A 178 -27.64 -2.74 0.91
C ALA A 178 -26.20 -2.48 1.39
N GLY A 179 -25.17 -2.88 0.63
CA GLY A 179 -23.76 -2.72 1.04
C GLY A 179 -23.41 -3.36 2.39
N SER A 180 -24.23 -4.30 2.89
CA SER A 180 -24.04 -4.88 4.23
C SER A 180 -23.00 -5.98 4.24
N LYS A 181 -22.95 -6.79 3.17
CA LYS A 181 -21.84 -7.70 2.88
C LYS A 181 -21.83 -8.12 1.41
N GLY A 182 -20.62 -8.34 0.89
CA GLY A 182 -20.41 -8.72 -0.50
C GLY A 182 -20.53 -7.54 -1.46
N SER A 183 -20.09 -7.78 -2.70
CA SER A 183 -20.04 -6.80 -3.78
C SER A 183 -20.45 -7.46 -5.10
N PHE A 184 -20.52 -6.66 -6.16
CA PHE A 184 -20.85 -7.12 -7.51
C PHE A 184 -19.94 -8.29 -7.99
N ILE A 185 -18.64 -8.27 -7.66
CA ILE A 185 -17.72 -9.35 -8.06
C ILE A 185 -18.12 -10.69 -7.43
N ASN A 186 -18.64 -10.68 -6.19
CA ASN A 186 -19.05 -11.91 -5.52
C ASN A 186 -20.28 -12.53 -6.19
N ILE A 187 -21.25 -11.71 -6.63
CA ILE A 187 -22.39 -12.17 -7.44
C ILE A 187 -21.89 -12.78 -8.75
N SER A 188 -21.00 -12.08 -9.47
CA SER A 188 -20.40 -12.57 -10.72
C SER A 188 -19.72 -13.92 -10.56
N GLN A 189 -18.90 -14.10 -9.50
CA GLN A 189 -18.13 -15.32 -9.28
C GLN A 189 -18.99 -16.51 -8.81
N MET A 190 -20.04 -16.26 -8.03
CA MET A 190 -20.95 -17.32 -7.57
C MET A 190 -21.91 -17.78 -8.68
N THR A 191 -22.41 -16.86 -9.51
CA THR A 191 -23.44 -17.14 -10.51
C THR A 191 -22.89 -17.36 -11.91
N ALA A 192 -22.01 -16.48 -12.41
CA ALA A 192 -21.57 -16.46 -13.82
C ALA A 192 -20.26 -17.21 -14.08
N CYS A 193 -19.12 -16.65 -13.67
CA CYS A 193 -17.80 -17.27 -13.81
C CYS A 193 -16.80 -16.65 -12.81
N VAL A 194 -15.81 -17.43 -12.35
CA VAL A 194 -14.78 -16.93 -11.42
C VAL A 194 -13.76 -16.02 -12.12
N GLY A 195 -13.40 -16.32 -13.37
CA GLY A 195 -12.53 -15.52 -14.23
C GLY A 195 -11.04 -15.88 -14.18
N GLN A 196 -10.21 -15.02 -14.79
CA GLN A 196 -8.75 -15.22 -14.89
C GLN A 196 -8.08 -15.23 -13.52
N GLN A 197 -7.28 -16.28 -13.25
CA GLN A 197 -6.40 -16.35 -12.08
C GLN A 197 -5.01 -15.85 -12.46
N ASN A 198 -4.46 -14.96 -11.63
CA ASN A 198 -3.12 -14.42 -11.81
C ASN A 198 -2.20 -14.84 -10.66
N VAL A 199 -0.90 -14.83 -10.93
CA VAL A 199 0.19 -14.94 -9.96
C VAL A 199 1.25 -13.90 -10.35
N GLU A 200 1.72 -13.11 -9.39
CA GLU A 200 2.68 -12.01 -9.60
C GLU A 200 2.23 -11.00 -10.69
N GLY A 201 0.92 -10.75 -10.78
CA GLY A 201 0.32 -9.85 -11.78
C GLY A 201 0.36 -10.36 -13.23
N LYS A 202 0.72 -11.63 -13.45
CA LYS A 202 0.71 -12.31 -14.75
C LYS A 202 -0.27 -13.49 -14.74
N ARG A 203 -0.70 -13.97 -15.91
CA ARG A 203 -1.40 -15.27 -16.01
C ARG A 203 -0.49 -16.39 -15.53
N ILE A 204 -1.07 -17.50 -15.06
CA ILE A 204 -0.36 -18.64 -14.46
C ILE A 204 0.91 -19.01 -15.26
N PRO A 205 2.11 -18.90 -14.68
CA PRO A 205 3.36 -19.16 -15.40
C PRO A 205 3.57 -20.63 -15.73
N TYR A 206 4.45 -20.91 -16.69
CA TYR A 206 4.83 -22.28 -17.02
C TYR A 206 5.76 -22.85 -15.94
N GLY A 207 5.17 -23.58 -14.98
CA GLY A 207 5.90 -24.30 -13.94
C GLY A 207 6.56 -25.60 -14.41
N PHE A 208 6.18 -26.11 -15.58
CA PHE A 208 6.85 -27.21 -16.28
C PHE A 208 7.41 -26.70 -17.61
N VAL A 209 8.29 -27.49 -18.24
CA VAL A 209 8.86 -27.20 -19.56
C VAL A 209 7.75 -26.91 -20.57
N ASP A 210 7.64 -25.64 -20.95
CA ASP A 210 6.70 -25.04 -21.91
C ASP A 210 5.20 -25.25 -21.62
N ARG A 211 4.81 -25.51 -20.36
CA ARG A 211 3.40 -25.71 -19.97
C ARG A 211 3.12 -25.47 -18.48
N THR A 212 1.86 -25.19 -18.16
CA THR A 212 1.40 -24.94 -16.78
C THR A 212 1.18 -26.22 -15.97
N LEU A 213 0.60 -27.26 -16.60
CA LEU A 213 0.35 -28.58 -16.00
C LEU A 213 0.72 -29.70 -16.99
N PRO A 214 1.05 -30.91 -16.51
CA PRO A 214 1.35 -32.06 -17.38
C PRO A 214 0.16 -32.52 -18.24
N HIS A 215 -1.05 -32.04 -17.94
CA HIS A 215 -2.28 -32.31 -18.69
C HIS A 215 -2.42 -31.46 -19.96
N PHE A 216 -1.69 -30.36 -20.07
CA PHE A 216 -1.67 -29.52 -21.27
C PHE A 216 -0.52 -29.90 -22.21
N THR A 217 -0.71 -29.60 -23.49
CA THR A 217 0.37 -29.64 -24.48
C THR A 217 1.39 -28.54 -24.20
N LYS A 218 2.58 -28.67 -24.80
CA LYS A 218 3.55 -27.58 -24.82
C LYS A 218 3.02 -26.38 -25.59
N ASP A 219 3.50 -25.19 -25.22
CA ASP A 219 3.23 -23.91 -25.89
C ASP A 219 1.74 -23.55 -25.98
N ASP A 220 0.93 -24.07 -25.04
CA ASP A 220 -0.49 -23.75 -24.95
C ASP A 220 -0.67 -22.41 -24.20
N TYR A 221 -0.93 -21.35 -24.97
CA TYR A 221 -1.26 -20.00 -24.50
C TYR A 221 -2.77 -19.76 -24.31
N GLY A 222 -3.59 -20.80 -24.52
CA GLY A 222 -5.04 -20.76 -24.39
C GLY A 222 -5.50 -20.40 -22.98
N PRO A 223 -6.74 -19.89 -22.85
CA PRO A 223 -7.26 -19.42 -21.57
C PRO A 223 -7.29 -20.52 -20.50
N GLU A 224 -7.69 -21.74 -20.87
CA GLU A 224 -7.76 -22.90 -19.96
C GLU A 224 -6.38 -23.32 -19.43
N SER A 225 -5.37 -23.42 -20.30
CA SER A 225 -3.98 -23.70 -19.93
C SER A 225 -3.42 -22.64 -18.98
N ARG A 226 -3.75 -21.36 -19.22
CA ARG A 226 -3.18 -20.20 -18.51
C ARG A 226 -4.03 -19.71 -17.33
N GLY A 227 -4.95 -20.53 -16.82
CA GLY A 227 -5.66 -20.27 -15.56
C GLY A 227 -6.94 -19.43 -15.63
N PHE A 228 -7.61 -19.37 -16.77
CA PHE A 228 -8.97 -18.83 -16.85
C PHE A 228 -9.98 -19.85 -16.30
N VAL A 229 -10.73 -19.46 -15.27
CA VAL A 229 -11.81 -20.27 -14.69
C VAL A 229 -13.14 -19.84 -15.31
N GLU A 230 -13.68 -20.69 -16.19
CA GLU A 230 -14.95 -20.44 -16.87
C GLU A 230 -16.15 -20.75 -15.99
N ASN A 231 -15.99 -21.68 -15.05
CA ASN A 231 -17.07 -22.12 -14.19
C ASN A 231 -17.31 -21.15 -13.04
N SER A 232 -18.54 -21.13 -12.52
CA SER A 232 -18.91 -20.41 -11.29
C SER A 232 -18.81 -21.32 -10.07
N TYR A 233 -18.77 -20.75 -8.86
CA TYR A 233 -18.79 -21.57 -7.63
C TYR A 233 -20.06 -22.43 -7.51
N LEU A 234 -21.19 -22.00 -8.09
CA LEU A 234 -22.43 -22.79 -8.15
C LEU A 234 -22.28 -24.03 -9.07
N ARG A 235 -21.60 -23.89 -10.20
CA ARG A 235 -21.37 -24.98 -11.17
C ARG A 235 -20.28 -25.95 -10.72
N GLY A 236 -19.33 -25.47 -9.92
CA GLY A 236 -18.16 -26.20 -9.46
C GLY A 236 -16.98 -26.10 -10.44
N LEU A 237 -15.76 -26.08 -9.90
CA LEU A 237 -14.53 -25.94 -10.68
C LEU A 237 -14.03 -27.33 -11.13
N THR A 238 -13.46 -27.40 -12.33
CA THR A 238 -12.71 -28.58 -12.79
C THR A 238 -11.40 -28.74 -11.99
N PRO A 239 -10.75 -29.92 -11.98
CA PRO A 239 -9.50 -30.13 -11.24
C PRO A 239 -8.36 -29.16 -11.63
N GLN A 240 -8.26 -28.79 -12.91
CA GLN A 240 -7.29 -27.83 -13.42
C GLN A 240 -7.60 -26.42 -12.91
N GLU A 241 -8.84 -25.96 -13.08
CA GLU A 241 -9.32 -24.67 -12.56
C GLU A 241 -9.14 -24.55 -11.05
N PHE A 242 -9.48 -25.60 -10.29
CA PHE A 242 -9.32 -25.64 -8.84
C PHE A 242 -7.85 -25.47 -8.42
N PHE A 243 -6.92 -26.11 -9.12
CA PHE A 243 -5.49 -25.98 -8.82
C PHE A 243 -4.96 -24.57 -9.14
N PHE A 244 -5.35 -23.99 -10.28
CA PHE A 244 -4.98 -22.60 -10.61
C PHE A 244 -5.61 -21.57 -9.68
N HIS A 245 -6.86 -21.79 -9.25
CA HIS A 245 -7.52 -20.96 -8.25
C HIS A 245 -6.84 -21.07 -6.87
N ALA A 246 -6.41 -22.28 -6.48
CA ALA A 246 -5.64 -22.49 -5.26
C ALA A 246 -4.24 -21.83 -5.32
N MET A 247 -3.62 -21.73 -6.50
CA MET A 247 -2.36 -20.99 -6.68
C MET A 247 -2.55 -19.48 -6.42
N GLY A 248 -3.53 -18.83 -7.07
CA GLY A 248 -3.82 -17.41 -6.85
C GLY A 248 -4.28 -17.12 -5.41
N GLY A 249 -5.14 -17.99 -4.85
CA GLY A 249 -5.54 -17.90 -3.44
C GLY A 249 -4.37 -18.06 -2.46
N ARG A 250 -3.35 -18.85 -2.80
CA ARG A 250 -2.17 -19.04 -1.97
C ARG A 250 -1.22 -17.84 -2.01
N GLU A 251 -1.05 -17.19 -3.17
CA GLU A 251 -0.31 -15.92 -3.27
C GLU A 251 -0.88 -14.90 -2.30
N GLY A 252 -2.19 -14.64 -2.37
CA GLY A 252 -2.85 -13.68 -1.49
C GLY A 252 -2.69 -14.03 0.00
N LEU A 253 -2.87 -15.30 0.39
CA LEU A 253 -2.67 -15.71 1.79
C LEU A 253 -1.25 -15.45 2.31
N ILE A 254 -0.23 -15.59 1.44
CA ILE A 254 1.16 -15.24 1.77
C ILE A 254 1.30 -13.72 1.88
N ASP A 255 0.71 -12.98 0.93
CA ASP A 255 0.74 -11.52 0.88
C ASP A 255 0.11 -10.86 2.12
N THR A 256 -1.04 -11.35 2.61
CA THR A 256 -1.60 -10.94 3.92
C THR A 256 -0.60 -11.15 5.04
N ALA A 257 0.00 -12.34 5.14
CA ALA A 257 0.88 -12.68 6.25
C ALA A 257 2.16 -11.83 6.26
N VAL A 258 2.79 -11.64 5.09
CA VAL A 258 3.99 -10.80 4.94
C VAL A 258 3.65 -9.33 5.23
N LYS A 259 2.67 -8.76 4.52
CA LYS A 259 2.35 -7.34 4.63
C LYS A 259 1.80 -6.94 6.00
N THR A 260 1.10 -7.83 6.73
CA THR A 260 0.69 -7.57 8.13
C THR A 260 1.91 -7.32 9.01
N SER A 261 2.98 -8.10 8.86
CA SER A 261 4.21 -7.92 9.64
C SER A 261 4.96 -6.63 9.26
N GLU A 262 5.00 -6.28 7.97
CA GLU A 262 5.66 -5.05 7.51
C GLU A 262 4.89 -3.79 7.95
N THR A 263 3.56 -3.78 7.81
CA THR A 263 2.73 -2.60 8.13
C THR A 263 2.68 -2.30 9.62
N GLY A 264 2.59 -3.31 10.49
CA GLY A 264 2.70 -3.12 11.93
C GLY A 264 4.06 -2.53 12.36
N TYR A 265 5.14 -2.92 11.69
CA TYR A 265 6.48 -2.35 11.92
C TYR A 265 6.60 -0.92 11.37
N ILE A 266 6.02 -0.61 10.21
CA ILE A 266 5.91 0.76 9.68
C ILE A 266 5.13 1.66 10.65
N GLN A 267 3.98 1.21 11.16
CA GLN A 267 3.18 1.96 12.13
C GLN A 267 3.98 2.26 13.41
N ARG A 268 4.71 1.26 13.96
CA ARG A 268 5.59 1.47 15.12
C ARG A 268 6.67 2.52 14.86
N ARG A 269 7.28 2.52 13.67
CA ARG A 269 8.30 3.50 13.25
C ARG A 269 7.73 4.91 13.10
N LEU A 270 6.57 5.04 12.47
CA LEU A 270 5.87 6.33 12.32
C LEU A 270 5.52 6.93 13.69
N VAL A 271 4.99 6.13 14.62
CA VAL A 271 4.70 6.58 15.98
C VAL A 271 5.99 7.02 16.67
N LYS A 272 7.04 6.19 16.66
CA LYS A 272 8.31 6.49 17.35
C LYS A 272 9.05 7.73 16.82
N ALA A 273 8.86 8.08 15.56
CA ALA A 273 9.45 9.30 14.97
C ALA A 273 8.61 10.57 15.22
N MET A 274 7.36 10.46 15.67
CA MET A 274 6.42 11.57 15.80
C MET A 274 5.75 11.65 17.19
N GLU A 275 6.18 10.85 18.16
CA GLU A 275 5.52 10.72 19.47
C GLU A 275 5.66 11.95 20.38
N ASP A 276 6.63 12.83 20.11
CA ASP A 276 6.90 14.05 20.88
C ASP A 276 6.35 15.32 20.23
N ILE A 277 5.65 15.19 19.10
CA ILE A 277 5.11 16.30 18.32
C ILE A 277 3.72 16.67 18.82
N MET A 278 3.59 17.91 19.28
CA MET A 278 2.36 18.43 19.84
C MET A 278 2.12 19.90 19.48
N VAL A 279 0.86 20.31 19.52
CA VAL A 279 0.48 21.73 19.43
C VAL A 279 0.77 22.40 20.77
N LYS A 280 1.44 23.56 20.75
CA LYS A 280 1.72 24.38 21.94
C LYS A 280 0.68 25.51 22.08
N TYR A 281 0.66 26.18 23.23
CA TYR A 281 -0.31 27.26 23.53
C TYR A 281 -0.21 28.52 22.65
N ASP A 282 0.85 28.65 21.86
CA ASP A 282 1.02 29.70 20.85
C ASP A 282 0.48 29.30 19.46
N GLY A 283 -0.16 28.13 19.33
CA GLY A 283 -0.66 27.58 18.08
C GLY A 283 0.39 26.88 17.21
N THR A 284 1.67 26.94 17.59
CA THR A 284 2.77 26.30 16.85
C THR A 284 2.85 24.81 17.13
N VAL A 285 3.34 24.05 16.15
CA VAL A 285 3.66 22.63 16.29
C VAL A 285 5.13 22.49 16.62
N ARG A 286 5.46 21.83 17.73
CA ARG A 286 6.84 21.64 18.18
C ARG A 286 7.13 20.23 18.67
N ASN A 287 8.40 19.85 18.59
CA ASN A 287 8.94 18.63 19.18
C ASN A 287 9.25 18.80 20.69
N SER A 288 9.86 17.77 21.31
CA SER A 288 10.33 17.77 22.71
C SER A 288 11.42 18.79 23.01
N LEU A 289 12.31 19.07 22.06
CA LEU A 289 13.41 20.01 22.20
C LEU A 289 12.92 21.46 22.21
N GLY A 290 11.85 21.75 21.45
CA GLY A 290 11.26 23.06 21.24
C GLY A 290 11.41 23.61 19.82
N ASP A 291 11.94 22.81 18.89
CA ASP A 291 12.03 23.13 17.47
C ASP A 291 10.63 23.24 16.88
N VAL A 292 10.42 24.23 16.00
CA VAL A 292 9.15 24.44 15.30
C VAL A 292 9.14 23.60 14.03
N ILE A 293 8.15 22.70 13.91
CA ILE A 293 7.93 21.87 12.71
C ILE A 293 6.92 22.53 11.78
N GLN A 294 5.84 23.08 12.34
CA GLN A 294 4.88 23.93 11.62
C GLN A 294 4.56 25.17 12.46
N PHE A 295 4.45 26.33 11.82
CA PHE A 295 4.00 27.56 12.47
C PHE A 295 2.52 27.50 12.90
N LEU A 296 1.71 26.76 12.15
CA LEU A 296 0.31 26.45 12.46
C LEU A 296 0.02 25.00 12.09
N TYR A 297 -0.72 24.29 12.94
CA TYR A 297 -1.10 22.91 12.66
C TYR A 297 -1.90 22.80 11.35
N GLY A 298 -1.37 22.02 10.40
CA GLY A 298 -2.00 21.81 9.10
C GLY A 298 -2.14 23.08 8.26
N GLU A 299 -1.28 24.08 8.51
CA GLU A 299 -1.18 25.36 7.77
C GLU A 299 -2.36 26.33 7.94
N ASP A 300 -3.42 25.97 8.66
CA ASP A 300 -4.57 26.84 8.97
C ASP A 300 -5.02 26.85 10.45
N GLY A 301 -4.42 26.01 11.33
CA GLY A 301 -4.74 25.95 12.76
C GLY A 301 -6.01 25.17 13.15
N MET A 302 -6.67 24.48 12.22
CA MET A 302 -7.92 23.75 12.48
C MET A 302 -7.69 22.29 12.90
N ASP A 303 -8.60 21.72 13.68
CA ASP A 303 -8.66 20.29 13.99
C ASP A 303 -9.27 19.51 12.81
N ALA A 304 -8.67 18.36 12.47
CA ALA A 304 -9.14 17.44 11.44
C ALA A 304 -10.59 16.96 11.64
N VAL A 305 -11.06 16.93 12.89
CA VAL A 305 -12.37 16.39 13.29
C VAL A 305 -13.56 17.27 12.85
N TRP A 306 -13.36 18.58 12.71
CA TRP A 306 -14.42 19.57 12.42
C TRP A 306 -14.48 20.02 10.95
N ILE A 307 -13.75 19.32 10.07
CA ILE A 307 -13.53 19.71 8.68
C ILE A 307 -14.37 18.86 7.74
N GLU A 308 -15.07 19.53 6.82
CA GLU A 308 -15.97 18.89 5.87
C GLU A 308 -15.60 19.21 4.42
N SER A 309 -15.97 18.32 3.48
CA SER A 309 -15.80 18.60 2.06
C SER A 309 -16.88 19.58 1.57
N GLN A 310 -16.46 20.80 1.24
CA GLN A 310 -17.29 21.90 0.77
C GLN A 310 -16.96 22.23 -0.69
N LYS A 311 -17.95 22.76 -1.44
CA LYS A 311 -17.78 23.10 -2.86
C LYS A 311 -17.53 24.59 -3.05
N VAL A 312 -16.41 24.93 -3.67
CA VAL A 312 -16.10 26.30 -4.10
C VAL A 312 -16.67 26.52 -5.50
N GLU A 313 -17.92 26.98 -5.56
CA GLU A 313 -18.69 27.07 -6.82
C GLU A 313 -18.11 28.11 -7.79
N SER A 314 -17.59 29.23 -7.27
CA SER A 314 -17.00 30.35 -8.04
C SER A 314 -15.86 29.93 -8.98
N LEU A 315 -15.16 28.83 -8.66
CA LEU A 315 -13.99 28.34 -9.39
C LEU A 315 -14.32 27.81 -10.80
N LYS A 316 -15.49 27.18 -10.98
CA LYS A 316 -15.93 26.60 -12.27
C LYS A 316 -16.93 27.47 -13.04
N MET A 317 -17.39 28.57 -12.47
CA MET A 317 -18.25 29.51 -13.19
C MET A 317 -17.49 30.17 -14.34
N LYS A 318 -18.16 30.33 -15.48
CA LYS A 318 -17.71 31.22 -16.55
C LYS A 318 -17.89 32.67 -16.12
N LYS A 319 -17.12 33.60 -16.68
CA LYS A 319 -17.25 35.03 -16.38
C LYS A 319 -18.67 35.59 -16.54
N PRO A 320 -19.45 35.32 -17.62
CA PRO A 320 -20.85 35.78 -17.70
C PRO A 320 -21.77 35.18 -16.64
N ASP A 321 -21.57 33.91 -16.25
CA ASP A 321 -22.35 33.29 -15.18
C ASP A 321 -21.97 33.87 -13.80
N PHE A 322 -20.67 34.09 -13.58
CA PHE A 322 -20.13 34.74 -12.39
C PHE A 322 -20.68 36.16 -12.21
N ASP A 323 -20.60 37.00 -13.25
CA ASP A 323 -21.15 38.35 -13.20
C ASP A 323 -22.67 38.32 -12.97
N LYS A 324 -23.38 37.33 -13.52
CA LYS A 324 -24.81 37.12 -13.22
C LYS A 324 -25.07 36.76 -11.76
N PHE A 325 -24.23 35.98 -11.08
CA PHE A 325 -24.43 35.62 -9.66
C PHE A 325 -23.97 36.70 -8.68
N PHE A 326 -22.95 37.50 -9.02
CA PHE A 326 -22.31 38.43 -8.08
C PHE A 326 -22.55 39.92 -8.38
N LYS A 327 -22.70 40.33 -9.64
CA LYS A 327 -22.81 41.75 -10.02
C LYS A 327 -24.26 42.23 -10.11
N TYR A 328 -24.54 43.42 -9.59
CA TYR A 328 -25.84 44.08 -9.77
C TYR A 328 -25.93 44.81 -11.12
N GLU A 329 -27.10 44.78 -11.76
CA GLU A 329 -27.35 45.40 -13.07
C GLU A 329 -27.82 46.87 -12.93
N ILE A 330 -27.15 47.63 -12.06
CA ILE A 330 -27.57 49.00 -11.64
C ILE A 330 -27.65 49.97 -12.83
N ASP A 331 -26.82 49.75 -13.86
CA ASP A 331 -26.78 50.57 -15.08
C ASP A 331 -27.97 50.37 -16.04
N ASP A 332 -28.77 49.30 -15.90
CA ASP A 332 -29.96 49.12 -16.74
C ASP A 332 -31.13 49.94 -16.15
N PRO A 333 -31.69 50.93 -16.89
CA PRO A 333 -32.82 51.72 -16.40
C PRO A 333 -34.07 50.88 -16.08
N ASN A 334 -34.22 49.70 -16.70
CA ASN A 334 -35.32 48.76 -16.44
C ASN A 334 -35.07 47.81 -15.26
N TRP A 335 -33.91 47.88 -14.59
CA TRP A 335 -33.58 46.99 -13.49
C TRP A 335 -34.48 47.25 -12.27
N SER A 336 -35.33 46.28 -11.95
CA SER A 336 -36.21 46.28 -10.77
C SER A 336 -36.28 44.86 -10.17
N PRO A 337 -35.38 44.51 -9.24
CA PRO A 337 -35.25 43.13 -8.74
C PRO A 337 -36.40 42.71 -7.80
N ASN A 338 -37.05 41.60 -8.10
CA ASN A 338 -38.11 40.98 -7.26
C ASN A 338 -37.61 40.32 -5.95
N TYR A 339 -36.36 40.60 -5.53
CA TYR A 339 -35.74 40.07 -4.31
C TYR A 339 -35.43 41.12 -3.25
N MET A 340 -35.55 42.40 -3.60
CA MET A 340 -35.20 43.52 -2.74
C MET A 340 -36.43 44.40 -2.51
N LEU A 341 -36.49 45.11 -1.38
CA LEU A 341 -37.50 46.14 -1.17
C LEU A 341 -37.26 47.32 -2.14
N PRO A 342 -38.31 47.96 -2.71
CA PRO A 342 -38.15 49.05 -3.66
C PRO A 342 -37.31 50.23 -3.14
N GLU A 343 -37.41 50.52 -1.85
CA GLU A 343 -36.65 51.57 -1.17
C GLU A 343 -35.13 51.37 -1.36
N HIS A 344 -34.63 50.16 -1.10
CA HIS A 344 -33.21 49.82 -1.23
C HIS A 344 -32.73 49.82 -2.70
N VAL A 345 -33.64 49.59 -3.65
CA VAL A 345 -33.35 49.71 -5.10
C VAL A 345 -33.19 51.17 -5.52
N GLU A 346 -33.96 52.09 -4.91
CA GLU A 346 -33.77 53.53 -5.11
C GLU A 346 -32.46 54.01 -4.46
N ASP A 347 -32.12 53.53 -3.26
CA ASP A 347 -30.85 53.82 -2.59
C ASP A 347 -29.64 53.43 -3.48
N LEU A 348 -29.65 52.22 -4.05
CA LEU A 348 -28.63 51.72 -4.97
C LEU A 348 -28.48 52.54 -6.27
N LYS A 349 -29.57 53.12 -6.77
CA LYS A 349 -29.56 53.94 -8.00
C LYS A 349 -29.14 55.38 -7.73
N ASN A 350 -29.45 55.91 -6.56
CA ASN A 350 -29.23 57.32 -6.21
C ASN A 350 -27.88 57.56 -5.51
N ILE A 351 -27.39 56.60 -4.71
CA ILE A 351 -26.21 56.78 -3.86
C ILE A 351 -24.98 56.13 -4.50
N ARG A 352 -24.10 56.97 -5.05
CA ARG A 352 -22.86 56.52 -5.70
C ARG A 352 -21.91 55.77 -4.75
N GLU A 353 -21.82 56.19 -3.48
CA GLU A 353 -20.93 55.57 -2.49
C GLU A 353 -21.28 54.09 -2.25
N LEU A 354 -22.57 53.74 -2.27
CA LEU A 354 -23.02 52.34 -2.19
C LEU A 354 -22.54 51.54 -3.40
N ARG A 355 -22.69 52.09 -4.60
CA ARG A 355 -22.24 51.47 -5.85
C ARG A 355 -20.74 51.19 -5.84
N ASP A 356 -19.93 52.17 -5.44
CA ASP A 356 -18.46 52.03 -5.39
C ASP A 356 -18.04 50.88 -4.45
N VAL A 357 -18.81 50.58 -3.38
CA VAL A 357 -18.59 49.44 -2.48
C VAL A 357 -18.97 48.09 -3.13
N PHE A 358 -20.10 47.99 -3.83
CA PHE A 358 -20.47 46.73 -4.50
C PHE A 358 -19.59 46.43 -5.72
N ASP A 359 -19.17 47.44 -6.48
CA ASP A 359 -18.18 47.27 -7.55
C ASP A 359 -16.82 46.81 -6.96
N ALA A 360 -16.46 47.25 -5.73
CA ALA A 360 -15.29 46.75 -4.99
C ALA A 360 -15.46 45.31 -4.45
N GLU A 361 -16.64 44.92 -3.98
CA GLU A 361 -16.95 43.54 -3.58
C GLU A 361 -16.76 42.57 -4.76
N VAL A 362 -17.32 42.91 -5.92
CA VAL A 362 -17.18 42.10 -7.15
C VAL A 362 -15.72 42.04 -7.61
N ALA A 363 -14.97 43.14 -7.52
CA ALA A 363 -13.54 43.15 -7.83
C ALA A 363 -12.71 42.27 -6.87
N LYS A 364 -13.04 42.27 -5.57
CA LYS A 364 -12.45 41.39 -4.54
C LYS A 364 -12.71 39.91 -4.86
N LEU A 365 -13.95 39.57 -5.23
CA LEU A 365 -14.35 38.21 -5.65
C LEU A 365 -13.70 37.74 -6.96
N ASP A 366 -13.52 38.63 -7.94
CA ASP A 366 -12.85 38.30 -9.22
C ASP A 366 -11.34 38.08 -9.01
N GLY A 367 -10.71 38.88 -8.13
CA GLY A 367 -9.35 38.66 -7.64
C GLY A 367 -9.18 37.33 -6.90
N ASP A 368 -10.09 37.03 -5.96
CA ASP A 368 -10.15 35.75 -5.25
C ASP A 368 -10.28 34.57 -6.23
N ARG A 369 -11.18 34.66 -7.22
CA ARG A 369 -11.39 33.64 -8.28
C ARG A 369 -10.12 33.42 -9.10
N LYS A 370 -9.40 34.48 -9.45
CA LYS A 370 -8.13 34.39 -10.17
C LYS A 370 -7.05 33.73 -9.32
N GLN A 371 -6.88 34.15 -8.07
CA GLN A 371 -5.89 33.57 -7.16
C GLN A 371 -6.14 32.07 -6.93
N LEU A 372 -7.40 31.67 -6.73
CA LEU A 372 -7.78 30.26 -6.65
C LEU A 372 -7.43 29.49 -7.94
N GLY A 373 -7.77 30.04 -9.11
CA GLY A 373 -7.57 29.37 -10.40
C GLY A 373 -6.10 29.20 -10.80
N THR A 374 -5.23 30.15 -10.42
CA THR A 374 -3.82 30.18 -10.87
C THR A 374 -2.81 29.69 -9.84
N GLU A 375 -3.04 29.89 -8.54
CA GLU A 375 -2.06 29.58 -7.48
C GLU A 375 -2.46 28.36 -6.65
N ILE A 376 -3.72 28.29 -6.20
CA ILE A 376 -4.15 27.36 -5.13
C ILE A 376 -4.74 26.06 -5.69
N ALA A 377 -5.71 26.15 -6.60
CA ALA A 377 -6.54 25.04 -7.07
C ALA A 377 -6.27 24.69 -8.55
N THR A 378 -5.00 24.63 -8.94
CA THR A 378 -4.54 24.47 -10.34
C THR A 378 -5.04 23.21 -11.05
N THR A 379 -5.47 22.18 -10.31
CA THR A 379 -6.09 20.96 -10.86
C THR A 379 -7.54 21.16 -11.34
N GLY A 380 -8.21 22.23 -10.93
CA GLY A 380 -9.64 22.47 -11.18
C GLY A 380 -10.57 21.69 -10.24
N ASP A 381 -10.04 21.16 -9.14
CA ASP A 381 -10.85 20.51 -8.10
C ASP A 381 -11.71 21.54 -7.35
N THR A 382 -13.01 21.24 -7.25
CA THR A 382 -13.98 22.13 -6.60
C THR A 382 -14.37 21.72 -5.19
N SER A 383 -14.04 20.49 -4.77
CA SER A 383 -14.38 19.97 -3.44
C SER A 383 -13.16 20.06 -2.53
N TRP A 384 -13.23 20.91 -1.52
CA TRP A 384 -12.13 21.20 -0.61
C TRP A 384 -12.54 20.98 0.84
N HIS A 385 -11.59 20.55 1.65
CA HIS A 385 -11.83 20.21 3.05
C HIS A 385 -11.65 21.49 3.89
N LEU A 386 -12.76 22.07 4.34
CA LEU A 386 -12.81 23.35 5.06
C LEU A 386 -13.70 23.24 6.33
N PRO A 387 -13.38 23.99 7.41
CA PRO A 387 -14.22 24.04 8.60
C PRO A 387 -15.56 24.71 8.28
N VAL A 388 -16.57 24.47 9.14
CA VAL A 388 -17.90 25.11 9.10
C VAL A 388 -18.65 24.99 7.76
N ASN A 389 -19.56 24.03 7.64
CA ASN A 389 -20.35 23.82 6.42
C ASN A 389 -21.37 24.95 6.16
N LEU A 390 -20.98 25.95 5.37
CA LEU A 390 -21.77 27.17 5.15
C LEU A 390 -23.12 26.89 4.47
N ALA A 391 -23.12 26.02 3.45
CA ALA A 391 -24.35 25.64 2.74
C ALA A 391 -25.39 24.97 3.68
N ARG A 392 -24.92 24.18 4.65
CA ARG A 392 -25.77 23.57 5.67
C ARG A 392 -26.31 24.60 6.66
N LEU A 393 -25.49 25.54 7.13
CA LEU A 393 -25.92 26.61 8.03
C LEU A 393 -26.99 27.50 7.40
N ILE A 394 -26.81 27.91 6.13
CA ILE A 394 -27.79 28.69 5.37
C ILE A 394 -29.11 27.93 5.23
N TRP A 395 -29.07 26.63 4.92
CA TRP A 395 -30.26 25.80 4.84
C TRP A 395 -30.97 25.65 6.20
N ASN A 396 -30.21 25.46 7.28
CA ASN A 396 -30.75 25.42 8.64
C ASN A 396 -31.46 26.74 8.98
N ALA A 397 -30.85 27.89 8.69
CA ALA A 397 -31.45 29.21 8.90
C ALA A 397 -32.79 29.35 8.15
N GLN A 398 -32.82 28.98 6.86
CA GLN A 398 -34.05 28.99 6.07
C GLN A 398 -35.18 28.14 6.70
N LYS A 399 -34.86 27.04 7.39
CA LYS A 399 -35.86 26.19 8.06
C LYS A 399 -36.26 26.71 9.44
N THR A 400 -35.31 27.15 10.26
CA THR A 400 -35.55 27.70 11.60
C THR A 400 -36.44 28.94 11.52
N PHE A 401 -36.08 29.90 10.66
CA PHE A 401 -36.81 31.16 10.48
C PHE A 401 -37.96 31.07 9.47
N LYS A 402 -38.17 29.89 8.84
CA LYS A 402 -39.25 29.62 7.86
C LYS A 402 -39.29 30.65 6.71
N VAL A 403 -38.11 30.93 6.15
CA VAL A 403 -37.90 31.89 5.06
C VAL A 403 -38.77 31.52 3.85
N ASP A 404 -39.58 32.48 3.39
CA ASP A 404 -40.40 32.35 2.19
C ASP A 404 -39.65 32.94 0.98
N THR A 405 -39.10 32.07 0.15
CA THR A 405 -38.28 32.46 -1.02
C THR A 405 -39.03 33.26 -2.08
N ARG A 406 -40.36 33.39 -1.97
CA ARG A 406 -41.19 34.21 -2.87
C ARG A 406 -41.28 35.68 -2.45
N LYS A 407 -40.89 36.01 -1.22
CA LYS A 407 -40.89 37.39 -0.71
C LYS A 407 -39.55 38.06 -1.00
N PRO A 408 -39.50 39.41 -1.11
CA PRO A 408 -38.23 40.13 -1.00
C PRO A 408 -37.67 39.96 0.42
N SER A 409 -36.35 40.03 0.54
CA SER A 409 -35.69 40.10 1.85
C SER A 409 -35.78 41.52 2.45
N ASP A 410 -35.71 41.60 3.78
CA ASP A 410 -35.69 42.82 4.59
C ASP A 410 -34.28 43.31 4.96
N ILE A 411 -33.22 42.56 4.60
CA ILE A 411 -31.83 43.00 4.85
C ILE A 411 -31.38 44.02 3.81
N HIS A 412 -30.70 45.07 4.25
CA HIS A 412 -30.11 46.05 3.34
C HIS A 412 -28.80 45.50 2.74
N PRO A 413 -28.53 45.64 1.42
CA PRO A 413 -27.32 45.08 0.79
C PRO A 413 -25.99 45.48 1.47
N MET A 414 -25.87 46.73 1.94
CA MET A 414 -24.67 47.22 2.65
C MET A 414 -24.47 46.52 4.01
N GLU A 415 -25.56 46.19 4.70
CA GLU A 415 -25.53 45.53 6.01
C GLU A 415 -24.95 44.11 5.89
N ALA A 416 -25.26 43.42 4.78
CA ALA A 416 -24.66 42.13 4.47
C ALA A 416 -23.13 42.21 4.25
N VAL A 417 -22.66 43.20 3.47
CA VAL A 417 -21.22 43.40 3.22
C VAL A 417 -20.48 43.77 4.50
N GLU A 418 -20.99 44.75 5.26
CA GLU A 418 -20.38 45.20 6.51
C GLU A 418 -20.33 44.08 7.57
N ALA A 419 -21.36 43.23 7.65
CA ALA A 419 -21.38 42.08 8.55
C ALA A 419 -20.37 40.99 8.16
N VAL A 420 -20.13 40.75 6.87
CA VAL A 420 -19.15 39.77 6.38
C VAL A 420 -17.71 40.25 6.63
N ASP A 421 -17.41 41.53 6.40
CA ASP A 421 -16.09 42.09 6.72
C ASP A 421 -15.85 42.12 8.24
N LYS A 422 -16.84 42.54 9.06
CA LYS A 422 -16.78 42.43 10.54
C LYS A 422 -16.69 41.00 11.06
N LEU A 423 -17.18 40.01 10.31
CA LEU A 423 -16.99 38.60 10.65
C LEU A 423 -15.53 38.20 10.40
N GLN A 424 -14.95 38.56 9.25
CA GLN A 424 -13.54 38.26 8.94
C GLN A 424 -12.55 38.81 10.00
N GLU A 425 -12.83 39.98 10.58
CA GLU A 425 -12.01 40.53 11.69
C GLU A 425 -12.12 39.76 13.01
N ARG A 426 -13.26 39.08 13.26
CA ARG A 426 -13.50 38.27 14.47
C ARG A 426 -12.95 36.85 14.38
N LEU A 427 -12.84 36.29 13.17
CA LEU A 427 -12.36 34.92 12.90
C LEU A 427 -10.83 34.77 13.09
N LYS A 428 -10.35 34.94 14.32
CA LYS A 428 -8.91 34.89 14.65
C LYS A 428 -8.40 33.48 14.93
N VAL A 429 -7.30 33.11 14.28
CA VAL A 429 -6.51 31.88 14.49
C VAL A 429 -5.18 32.24 15.15
N VAL A 430 -4.46 33.22 14.58
CA VAL A 430 -3.21 33.77 15.14
C VAL A 430 -3.54 35.04 15.93
N PRO A 431 -3.40 35.05 17.26
CA PRO A 431 -3.57 36.27 18.05
C PRO A 431 -2.31 37.14 17.98
N GLY A 432 -2.43 38.36 17.48
CA GLY A 432 -1.36 39.36 17.50
C GLY A 432 -1.74 40.66 16.77
N GLU A 433 -1.04 41.75 17.07
CA GLU A 433 -1.17 43.06 16.40
C GLU A 433 0.09 43.45 15.63
N ASP A 434 1.18 42.68 15.76
CA ASP A 434 2.40 42.89 15.01
C ASP A 434 2.24 42.48 13.54
N ARG A 435 3.09 43.05 12.67
CA ARG A 435 2.99 42.86 11.22
C ARG A 435 3.05 41.39 10.80
N LEU A 436 3.83 40.56 11.50
CA LEU A 436 4.00 39.15 11.14
C LEU A 436 2.77 38.33 11.53
N SER A 437 2.21 38.55 12.72
CA SER A 437 0.97 37.90 13.15
C SER A 437 -0.22 38.28 12.26
N VAL A 438 -0.32 39.54 11.84
CA VAL A 438 -1.38 40.00 10.92
C VAL A 438 -1.24 39.33 9.54
N GLU A 439 -0.03 39.16 9.03
CA GLU A 439 0.25 38.45 7.78
C GLU A 439 -0.06 36.94 7.91
N ALA A 440 0.40 36.30 8.99
CA ALA A 440 0.13 34.89 9.28
C ALA A 440 -1.37 34.61 9.44
N GLN A 441 -2.10 35.46 10.17
CA GLN A 441 -3.55 35.39 10.32
C GLN A 441 -4.28 35.48 8.98
N LYS A 442 -3.87 36.42 8.11
CA LYS A 442 -4.45 36.59 6.78
C LYS A 442 -4.22 35.35 5.92
N ASN A 443 -3.03 34.74 5.99
CA ASN A 443 -2.70 33.55 5.21
C ASN A 443 -3.46 32.31 5.72
N ALA A 444 -3.48 32.08 7.03
CA ALA A 444 -4.18 30.96 7.67
C ALA A 444 -5.68 30.95 7.36
N THR A 445 -6.31 32.13 7.30
CA THR A 445 -7.75 32.27 7.03
C THR A 445 -8.08 32.59 5.57
N LEU A 446 -7.10 32.71 4.67
CA LEU A 446 -7.28 33.15 3.29
C LEU A 446 -8.35 32.32 2.57
N PHE A 447 -8.20 31.00 2.60
CA PHE A 447 -9.04 30.11 1.80
C PHE A 447 -10.48 30.02 2.34
N PHE A 448 -10.64 29.96 3.67
CA PHE A 448 -11.97 30.05 4.30
C PHE A 448 -12.63 31.41 4.06
N SER A 449 -11.86 32.50 4.07
CA SER A 449 -12.38 33.85 3.79
C SER A 449 -12.83 34.01 2.33
N ILE A 450 -12.13 33.39 1.37
CA ILE A 450 -12.57 33.34 -0.03
C ILE A 450 -13.91 32.58 -0.14
N LEU A 451 -14.03 31.41 0.51
CA LEU A 451 -15.28 30.67 0.54
C LEU A 451 -16.41 31.53 1.12
N LEU A 452 -16.18 32.13 2.31
CA LEU A 452 -17.13 32.97 3.03
C LEU A 452 -17.66 34.11 2.15
N ARG A 453 -16.77 34.85 1.46
CA ARG A 453 -17.15 35.91 0.49
C ARG A 453 -17.96 35.35 -0.67
N SER A 454 -17.52 34.24 -1.28
CA SER A 454 -18.20 33.63 -2.43
C SER A 454 -19.59 33.05 -2.11
N THR A 455 -19.85 32.70 -0.86
CA THR A 455 -21.16 32.23 -0.38
C THR A 455 -22.04 33.37 0.12
N LEU A 456 -21.50 34.27 0.95
CA LEU A 456 -22.29 35.34 1.60
C LEU A 456 -22.26 36.67 0.86
N ALA A 457 -21.85 36.68 -0.41
CA ALA A 457 -21.94 37.85 -1.28
C ALA A 457 -23.35 38.46 -1.27
N SER A 458 -23.44 39.79 -1.21
CA SER A 458 -24.71 40.48 -0.91
C SER A 458 -25.83 40.08 -1.88
N LYS A 459 -25.52 39.92 -3.17
CA LYS A 459 -26.46 39.49 -4.21
C LYS A 459 -26.99 38.07 -3.97
N ARG A 460 -26.13 37.11 -3.61
CA ARG A 460 -26.52 35.70 -3.38
C ARG A 460 -27.42 35.55 -2.15
N VAL A 461 -27.08 36.24 -1.06
CA VAL A 461 -27.87 36.26 0.18
C VAL A 461 -29.31 36.72 -0.08
N LEU A 462 -29.47 37.75 -0.91
CA LEU A 462 -30.77 38.34 -1.27
C LEU A 462 -31.51 37.52 -2.35
N GLU A 463 -30.86 37.15 -3.44
CA GLU A 463 -31.50 36.54 -4.60
C GLU A 463 -31.74 35.03 -4.44
N GLU A 464 -30.69 34.27 -4.08
CA GLU A 464 -30.73 32.81 -3.95
C GLU A 464 -31.30 32.38 -2.59
N TYR A 465 -30.73 32.90 -1.50
CA TYR A 465 -31.01 32.37 -0.16
C TYR A 465 -32.19 33.05 0.53
N ARG A 466 -32.51 34.30 0.12
CA ARG A 466 -33.66 35.09 0.59
C ARG A 466 -33.70 35.28 2.11
N LEU A 467 -32.54 35.23 2.77
CA LEU A 467 -32.44 35.30 4.23
C LEU A 467 -33.03 36.62 4.74
N SER A 468 -33.77 36.58 5.84
CA SER A 468 -34.16 37.79 6.57
C SER A 468 -33.00 38.31 7.42
N ARG A 469 -33.07 39.55 7.91
CA ARG A 469 -32.08 40.12 8.85
C ARG A 469 -31.82 39.18 10.03
N GLU A 470 -32.86 38.78 10.75
CA GLU A 470 -32.75 37.86 11.91
C GLU A 470 -32.09 36.51 11.54
N ALA A 471 -32.41 35.98 10.35
CA ALA A 471 -31.85 34.71 9.88
C ALA A 471 -30.37 34.85 9.48
N PHE A 472 -29.99 36.00 8.91
CA PHE A 472 -28.62 36.30 8.52
C PHE A 472 -27.73 36.59 9.74
N ASP A 473 -28.19 37.37 10.71
CA ASP A 473 -27.49 37.60 11.98
C ASP A 473 -27.22 36.29 12.72
N TRP A 474 -28.20 35.37 12.72
CA TRP A 474 -28.03 34.03 13.27
C TRP A 474 -26.96 33.22 12.52
N VAL A 475 -26.94 33.26 11.18
CA VAL A 475 -25.89 32.60 10.38
C VAL A 475 -24.50 33.16 10.71
N ILE A 476 -24.36 34.48 10.80
CA ILE A 476 -23.08 35.15 11.12
C ILE A 476 -22.58 34.72 12.52
N GLY A 477 -23.44 34.71 13.54
CA GLY A 477 -23.08 34.27 14.89
C GLY A 477 -22.77 32.78 14.99
N GLU A 478 -23.50 31.93 14.26
CA GLU A 478 -23.26 30.48 14.24
C GLU A 478 -21.95 30.12 13.51
N ILE A 479 -21.58 30.87 12.46
CA ILE A 479 -20.27 30.72 11.79
C ILE A 479 -19.13 31.06 12.75
N GLU A 480 -19.20 32.18 13.47
CA GLU A 480 -18.18 32.56 14.46
C GLU A 480 -18.03 31.47 15.54
N SER A 481 -19.15 31.05 16.14
CA SER A 481 -19.18 30.02 17.19
C SER A 481 -18.54 28.70 16.73
N ARG A 482 -18.91 28.21 15.55
CA ARG A 482 -18.40 26.93 15.03
C ARG A 482 -16.96 27.02 14.52
N PHE A 483 -16.54 28.16 13.99
CA PHE A 483 -15.16 28.37 13.57
C PHE A 483 -14.22 28.32 14.79
N LEU A 484 -14.58 29.00 15.87
CA LEU A 484 -13.82 28.96 17.12
C LEU A 484 -13.80 27.56 17.77
N GLN A 485 -14.88 26.77 17.62
CA GLN A 485 -14.92 25.37 18.05
C GLN A 485 -14.04 24.45 17.18
N SER A 486 -13.79 24.82 15.91
CA SER A 486 -12.97 24.02 14.98
C SER A 486 -11.46 24.25 15.10
N LEU A 487 -11.03 25.22 15.91
CA LEU A 487 -9.61 25.45 16.23
C LEU A 487 -9.01 24.23 16.97
N VAL A 488 -7.75 23.91 16.67
CA VAL A 488 -7.06 22.81 17.36
C VAL A 488 -6.80 23.15 18.84
N ALA A 489 -7.04 22.18 19.71
CA ALA A 489 -6.75 22.32 21.14
C ALA A 489 -5.22 22.33 21.39
N PRO A 490 -4.68 23.34 22.11
CA PRO A 490 -3.31 23.27 22.61
C PRO A 490 -3.10 22.05 23.52
N GLY A 491 -1.97 21.38 23.38
CA GLY A 491 -1.66 20.13 24.08
C GLY A 491 -1.97 18.87 23.25
N GLU A 492 -2.66 18.98 22.12
CA GLU A 492 -3.03 17.83 21.28
C GLU A 492 -1.82 17.12 20.67
N MET A 493 -1.80 15.78 20.77
CA MET A 493 -0.67 14.93 20.36
C MET A 493 -0.74 14.54 18.88
N ILE A 494 -0.76 15.57 18.03
CA ILE A 494 -1.01 15.46 16.60
C ILE A 494 -0.03 14.53 15.85
N GLY A 495 1.21 14.34 16.33
CA GLY A 495 2.17 13.44 15.70
C GLY A 495 1.80 11.96 15.87
N CYS A 496 1.36 11.57 17.07
CA CYS A 496 0.78 10.25 17.32
C CYS A 496 -0.49 10.01 16.50
N VAL A 497 -1.37 11.02 16.42
CA VAL A 497 -2.59 10.94 15.59
C VAL A 497 -2.21 10.77 14.12
N ALA A 498 -1.31 11.59 13.58
CA ALA A 498 -0.84 11.49 12.20
C ALA A 498 -0.20 10.12 11.88
N ALA A 499 0.65 9.60 12.76
CA ALA A 499 1.24 8.28 12.62
C ALA A 499 0.20 7.17 12.51
N GLN A 500 -0.87 7.24 13.32
CA GLN A 500 -1.97 6.26 13.31
C GLN A 500 -2.85 6.43 12.07
N SER A 501 -3.22 7.66 11.70
CA SER A 501 -4.01 7.97 10.50
C SER A 501 -3.32 7.61 9.18
N ILE A 502 -1.99 7.44 9.17
CA ILE A 502 -1.25 6.93 8.02
C ILE A 502 -1.03 5.41 8.13
N GLY A 503 -0.72 4.91 9.32
CA GLY A 503 -0.43 3.49 9.55
C GLY A 503 -1.65 2.58 9.40
N GLU A 504 -2.84 3.01 9.83
CA GLU A 504 -4.05 2.20 9.77
C GLU A 504 -4.51 1.93 8.32
N PRO A 505 -4.65 2.93 7.42
CA PRO A 505 -4.93 2.69 6.00
C PRO A 505 -3.83 1.86 5.31
N ALA A 506 -2.57 1.98 5.76
CA ALA A 506 -1.50 1.14 5.24
C ALA A 506 -1.71 -0.36 5.53
N THR A 507 -2.34 -0.72 6.65
CA THR A 507 -2.77 -2.11 6.91
C THR A 507 -3.93 -2.53 6.00
N GLN A 508 -4.86 -1.63 5.66
CA GLN A 508 -5.98 -1.94 4.76
C GLN A 508 -5.54 -2.21 3.31
N MET A 509 -4.56 -1.44 2.80
CA MET A 509 -3.94 -1.65 1.48
C MET A 509 -3.44 -3.10 1.26
N THR A 510 -3.10 -3.81 2.35
CA THR A 510 -2.65 -5.21 2.30
C THR A 510 -3.77 -6.17 1.95
N LEU A 511 -4.99 -5.91 2.41
CA LEU A 511 -6.15 -6.79 2.26
C LEU A 511 -6.81 -6.62 0.89
N ASN A 512 -6.86 -5.39 0.39
CA ASN A 512 -7.52 -5.09 -0.89
C ASN A 512 -6.69 -5.49 -2.12
N THR A 513 -5.38 -5.77 -1.96
CA THR A 513 -4.51 -6.26 -3.06
C THR A 513 -5.12 -7.48 -3.78
N PHE A 514 -5.81 -8.37 -3.04
CA PHE A 514 -6.52 -9.54 -3.60
C PHE A 514 -7.55 -9.19 -4.67
N HIS A 515 -8.25 -8.07 -4.52
CA HIS A 515 -9.30 -7.66 -5.47
C HIS A 515 -8.71 -7.00 -6.73
N TYR A 516 -7.48 -6.49 -6.66
CA TYR A 516 -6.80 -5.78 -7.75
C TYR A 516 -5.74 -6.60 -8.49
N ALA A 517 -5.38 -7.80 -8.01
CA ALA A 517 -4.43 -8.73 -8.64
C ALA A 517 -4.78 -9.14 -10.10
N GLY A 518 -5.99 -8.80 -10.58
CA GLY A 518 -6.42 -8.98 -11.97
C GLY A 518 -6.00 -7.88 -12.96
N VAL A 519 -5.65 -6.68 -12.49
CA VAL A 519 -5.55 -5.46 -13.34
C VAL A 519 -4.09 -5.11 -13.64
N SER A 520 -3.45 -5.93 -14.48
CA SER A 520 -2.08 -5.72 -14.92
C SER A 520 -1.99 -4.61 -15.97
N ALA A 521 -1.36 -3.47 -15.67
CA ALA A 521 -1.14 -2.41 -16.66
C ALA A 521 0.10 -1.53 -16.44
N LYS A 522 0.39 -1.04 -15.21
CA LYS A 522 1.55 -0.14 -15.01
C LYS A 522 2.23 -0.09 -13.62
N ASN A 523 1.61 -0.57 -12.55
CA ASN A 523 1.97 -0.16 -11.16
C ASN A 523 2.28 -1.31 -10.18
N VAL A 524 3.16 -2.26 -10.55
CA VAL A 524 3.52 -3.44 -9.71
C VAL A 524 4.21 -3.06 -8.38
N THR A 525 4.65 -1.81 -8.22
CA THR A 525 5.33 -1.29 -7.02
C THR A 525 4.44 -0.55 -6.02
N LEU A 526 3.21 -0.16 -6.38
CA LEU A 526 2.34 0.66 -5.51
C LEU A 526 1.85 -0.06 -4.24
N GLY A 527 1.32 0.72 -3.29
CA GLY A 527 0.90 0.26 -1.97
C GLY A 527 2.07 0.20 -0.98
N VAL A 528 2.02 -0.78 -0.07
CA VAL A 528 3.00 -0.92 1.03
C VAL A 528 4.47 -0.98 0.57
N PRO A 529 4.86 -1.66 -0.52
CA PRO A 529 6.25 -1.65 -0.99
C PRO A 529 6.74 -0.24 -1.34
N ARG A 530 5.92 0.58 -2.01
CA ARG A 530 6.24 1.98 -2.31
C ARG A 530 6.27 2.85 -1.07
N LEU A 531 5.30 2.68 -0.16
CA LEU A 531 5.28 3.38 1.13
C LEU A 531 6.58 3.12 1.91
N ARG A 532 7.07 1.86 1.90
CA ARG A 532 8.34 1.46 2.51
C ARG A 532 9.55 2.10 1.83
N GLU A 533 9.57 2.21 0.50
CA GLU A 533 10.64 2.91 -0.24
C GLU A 533 10.72 4.40 0.13
N ILE A 534 9.57 5.07 0.22
CA ILE A 534 9.43 6.49 0.57
C ILE A 534 9.90 6.73 2.02
N ILE A 535 9.32 6.02 2.99
CA ILE A 535 9.61 6.16 4.42
C ILE A 535 11.08 5.81 4.75
N ASN A 536 11.69 4.89 3.99
CA ASN A 536 13.11 4.54 4.12
C ASN A 536 14.06 5.49 3.37
N VAL A 537 13.57 6.38 2.50
CA VAL A 537 14.37 7.21 1.58
C VAL A 537 15.35 6.34 0.78
N ALA A 538 14.80 5.37 0.05
CA ALA A 538 15.59 4.35 -0.63
C ALA A 538 16.41 4.95 -1.80
N LYS A 539 17.75 4.80 -1.75
CA LYS A 539 18.67 5.29 -2.82
C LYS A 539 18.42 4.67 -4.19
N LYS A 540 18.02 3.39 -4.22
CA LYS A 540 17.63 2.66 -5.43
C LYS A 540 16.20 2.18 -5.27
N ILE A 541 15.27 2.89 -5.90
CA ILE A 541 13.85 2.51 -5.97
C ILE A 541 13.63 1.48 -7.08
N LYS A 542 12.60 0.63 -6.95
CA LYS A 542 12.36 -0.45 -7.94
C LYS A 542 11.91 0.04 -9.32
N THR A 543 11.15 1.13 -9.35
CA THR A 543 10.58 1.71 -10.58
C THR A 543 10.82 3.22 -10.62
N PRO A 544 12.05 3.66 -10.96
CA PRO A 544 12.34 5.07 -11.20
C PRO A 544 11.63 5.55 -12.46
N SER A 545 10.95 6.69 -12.39
CA SER A 545 10.21 7.28 -13.50
C SER A 545 10.02 8.79 -13.36
N LEU A 546 10.19 9.52 -14.45
CA LEU A 546 9.81 10.91 -14.62
C LEU A 546 8.44 11.00 -15.31
N SER A 547 7.63 11.99 -14.91
CA SER A 547 6.48 12.46 -15.68
C SER A 547 6.86 13.75 -16.39
N VAL A 548 7.19 13.64 -17.67
CA VAL A 548 7.73 14.72 -18.49
C VAL A 548 6.60 15.35 -19.29
N LEU A 549 6.31 16.62 -18.99
CA LEU A 549 5.33 17.39 -19.74
C LEU A 549 6.03 18.15 -20.87
N LEU A 550 5.38 18.20 -22.03
CA LEU A 550 5.89 18.87 -23.21
C LEU A 550 5.40 20.32 -23.27
N GLN A 551 6.18 21.18 -23.93
CA GLN A 551 5.71 22.53 -24.24
C GLN A 551 4.48 22.52 -25.17
N PRO A 552 3.61 23.55 -25.13
CA PRO A 552 2.34 23.56 -25.86
C PRO A 552 2.42 23.36 -27.38
N GLU A 553 3.58 23.63 -27.99
CA GLU A 553 3.83 23.44 -29.42
C GLU A 553 4.09 21.97 -29.79
N TRP A 554 4.63 21.19 -28.85
CA TRP A 554 5.03 19.79 -29.01
C TRP A 554 3.97 18.82 -28.47
N SER A 555 3.16 19.26 -27.50
CA SER A 555 2.16 18.44 -26.81
C SER A 555 0.86 18.19 -27.59
N GLN A 556 0.62 18.86 -28.74
CA GLN A 556 -0.64 18.74 -29.50
C GLN A 556 -0.70 17.52 -30.42
N THR A 557 0.43 17.00 -30.90
CA THR A 557 0.47 15.98 -31.96
C THR A 557 1.38 14.83 -31.56
N LYS A 558 0.87 13.59 -31.69
CA LYS A 558 1.61 12.35 -31.35
C LYS A 558 2.97 12.27 -32.06
N GLU A 559 3.06 12.71 -33.31
CA GLU A 559 4.31 12.69 -34.09
C GLU A 559 5.40 13.59 -33.51
N LYS A 560 5.03 14.78 -33.01
CA LYS A 560 5.95 15.68 -32.31
C LYS A 560 6.38 15.08 -30.97
N ALA A 561 5.44 14.52 -30.21
CA ALA A 561 5.75 13.81 -28.97
C ALA A 561 6.68 12.60 -29.19
N LYS A 562 6.54 11.86 -30.31
CA LYS A 562 7.46 10.78 -30.70
C LYS A 562 8.85 11.30 -31.09
N THR A 563 8.97 12.47 -31.73
CA THR A 563 10.29 13.09 -31.94
C THR A 563 10.98 13.42 -30.61
N VAL A 564 10.26 13.96 -29.62
CA VAL A 564 10.83 14.19 -28.28
C VAL A 564 11.12 12.88 -27.54
N GLN A 565 10.28 11.84 -27.70
CA GLN A 565 10.56 10.49 -27.17
C GLN A 565 11.93 10.00 -27.64
N CYS A 566 12.19 10.02 -28.96
CA CYS A 566 13.46 9.55 -29.54
C CYS A 566 14.67 10.42 -29.14
N ALA A 567 14.46 11.69 -28.78
CA ALA A 567 15.51 12.59 -28.31
C ALA A 567 15.89 12.36 -26.83
N LEU A 568 14.95 11.85 -26.01
CA LEU A 568 15.18 11.57 -24.58
C LEU A 568 15.62 10.11 -24.33
N GLU A 569 15.13 9.14 -25.12
CA GLU A 569 15.34 7.71 -24.92
C GLU A 569 16.79 7.27 -25.19
N TYR A 570 17.49 6.80 -24.16
CA TYR A 570 18.90 6.40 -24.25
C TYR A 570 19.11 5.28 -25.28
N THR A 571 19.92 5.57 -26.29
CA THR A 571 20.10 4.74 -27.47
C THR A 571 21.58 4.52 -27.72
N THR A 572 22.07 3.34 -27.36
CA THR A 572 23.42 2.88 -27.70
C THR A 572 23.43 2.11 -29.02
N LEU A 573 24.62 1.94 -29.62
CA LEU A 573 24.80 1.15 -30.85
C LEU A 573 24.22 -0.27 -30.74
N ARG A 574 24.35 -0.92 -29.58
CA ARG A 574 23.74 -2.25 -29.30
C ARG A 574 22.22 -2.29 -29.45
N SER A 575 21.53 -1.17 -29.22
CA SER A 575 20.06 -1.14 -29.35
C SER A 575 19.56 -1.08 -30.81
N VAL A 576 20.46 -0.76 -31.76
CA VAL A 576 20.17 -0.72 -33.20
C VAL A 576 20.92 -1.80 -34.00
N THR A 577 21.93 -2.44 -33.42
CA THR A 577 22.73 -3.48 -34.07
C THR A 577 22.00 -4.83 -34.10
N GLN A 578 21.97 -5.46 -35.27
CA GLN A 578 21.49 -6.81 -35.48
C GLN A 578 22.61 -7.84 -35.29
N ALA A 579 23.79 -7.59 -35.87
CA ALA A 579 24.96 -8.45 -35.79
C ALA A 579 26.26 -7.64 -35.93
N THR A 580 27.34 -8.18 -35.36
CA THR A 580 28.72 -7.72 -35.55
C THR A 580 29.56 -8.88 -36.07
N GLU A 581 30.43 -8.60 -37.04
CA GLU A 581 31.32 -9.57 -37.66
C GLU A 581 32.73 -8.97 -37.77
N VAL A 582 33.76 -9.75 -37.41
CA VAL A 582 35.16 -9.36 -37.63
C VAL A 582 35.69 -10.15 -38.81
N TRP A 583 36.13 -9.44 -39.85
CA TRP A 583 36.66 -9.99 -41.10
C TRP A 583 38.12 -9.57 -41.28
N TYR A 584 38.90 -10.43 -41.94
CA TYR A 584 40.23 -10.07 -42.44
C TYR A 584 40.10 -9.75 -43.93
N ASP A 585 40.16 -8.47 -44.28
CA ASP A 585 39.96 -7.94 -45.63
C ASP A 585 41.19 -7.09 -46.03
N PRO A 586 42.21 -7.70 -46.65
CA PRO A 586 43.57 -7.16 -46.70
C PRO A 586 43.76 -5.99 -47.66
N ASP A 587 42.83 -5.77 -48.57
CA ASP A 587 42.76 -4.57 -49.42
C ASP A 587 41.68 -3.64 -48.84
N PRO A 588 41.93 -2.33 -48.70
CA PRO A 588 40.88 -1.37 -48.37
C PRO A 588 40.03 -0.95 -49.59
N THR A 589 40.57 -1.04 -50.81
CA THR A 589 39.95 -0.55 -52.06
C THR A 589 39.09 -1.58 -52.79
N SER A 590 39.40 -2.87 -52.60
CA SER A 590 38.53 -3.99 -52.96
C SER A 590 38.10 -4.75 -51.70
N THR A 591 37.15 -5.68 -51.81
CA THR A 591 36.58 -6.39 -50.66
C THR A 591 36.33 -7.85 -51.00
N ILE A 592 36.58 -8.73 -50.03
CA ILE A 592 36.24 -10.17 -50.11
C ILE A 592 34.72 -10.39 -49.94
N ILE A 593 34.00 -9.42 -49.37
CA ILE A 593 32.56 -9.50 -49.11
C ILE A 593 31.78 -9.04 -50.37
N ASP A 594 31.21 -9.99 -51.11
CA ASP A 594 30.44 -9.75 -52.34
C ASP A 594 29.28 -8.75 -52.13
N GLU A 595 28.58 -8.81 -50.99
CA GLU A 595 27.46 -7.91 -50.65
C GLU A 595 27.89 -6.43 -50.54
N ASP A 596 29.15 -6.19 -50.16
CA ASP A 596 29.66 -4.86 -49.86
C ASP A 596 30.39 -4.23 -51.07
N ALA A 597 30.68 -5.03 -52.10
CA ALA A 597 31.58 -4.67 -53.21
C ALA A 597 31.13 -3.46 -54.03
N ASP A 598 29.83 -3.33 -54.29
CA ASP A 598 29.33 -2.22 -55.12
C ASP A 598 29.39 -0.87 -54.40
N PHE A 599 29.09 -0.80 -53.10
CA PHE A 599 29.15 0.46 -52.36
C PHE A 599 30.60 0.86 -52.02
N VAL A 600 31.45 -0.10 -51.64
CA VAL A 600 32.89 0.15 -51.39
C VAL A 600 33.56 0.69 -52.64
N ARG A 601 33.29 0.09 -53.82
CA ARG A 601 33.81 0.61 -55.09
C ARG A 601 33.35 2.05 -55.35
N SER A 602 32.07 2.35 -55.14
CA SER A 602 31.55 3.73 -55.35
C SER A 602 32.17 4.77 -54.40
N TYR A 603 32.50 4.38 -53.16
CA TYR A 603 33.15 5.26 -52.19
C TYR A 603 34.56 5.66 -52.62
N TYR A 604 35.34 4.71 -53.15
CA TYR A 604 36.70 4.98 -53.64
C TYR A 604 36.76 5.47 -55.11
N GLU A 605 35.66 5.44 -55.86
CA GLU A 605 35.56 6.06 -57.19
C GLU A 605 35.52 7.61 -57.11
N MET A 606 35.11 8.18 -55.97
CA MET A 606 35.12 9.62 -55.68
C MET A 606 35.63 9.89 -54.25
N PRO A 607 36.96 9.84 -54.01
CA PRO A 607 37.51 10.05 -52.68
C PRO A 607 37.42 11.53 -52.25
N ASP A 608 36.72 11.79 -51.15
CA ASP A 608 36.60 13.13 -50.56
C ASP A 608 37.79 13.52 -49.65
N GLU A 609 38.64 12.55 -49.25
CA GLU A 609 39.81 12.77 -48.36
C GLU A 609 41.08 12.05 -48.86
N GLU A 610 42.26 12.67 -48.63
CA GLU A 610 43.58 12.13 -48.99
C GLU A 610 44.10 11.05 -48.00
N VAL A 611 43.27 10.08 -47.63
CA VAL A 611 43.70 8.97 -46.75
C VAL A 611 44.57 7.98 -47.52
N ALA A 612 45.84 7.85 -47.13
CA ALA A 612 46.75 6.88 -47.72
C ALA A 612 46.32 5.44 -47.39
N PRO A 613 46.02 4.57 -48.39
CA PRO A 613 45.54 3.20 -48.14
C PRO A 613 46.48 2.34 -47.28
N GLU A 614 47.78 2.65 -47.30
CA GLU A 614 48.84 1.96 -46.55
C GLU A 614 48.74 2.13 -45.02
N LYS A 615 47.91 3.07 -44.53
CA LYS A 615 47.66 3.29 -43.09
C LYS A 615 46.47 2.51 -42.54
N ILE A 616 45.63 1.95 -43.41
CA ILE A 616 44.36 1.33 -43.02
C ILE A 616 44.61 -0.13 -42.62
N SER A 617 44.09 -0.56 -41.47
CA SER A 617 44.23 -1.94 -40.99
C SER A 617 43.53 -2.95 -41.92
N PRO A 618 44.13 -4.15 -42.12
CA PRO A 618 43.49 -5.25 -42.84
C PRO A 618 42.34 -5.91 -42.04
N TRP A 619 42.21 -5.59 -40.75
CA TRP A 619 41.08 -6.06 -39.93
C TRP A 619 39.89 -5.12 -40.06
N LEU A 620 38.73 -5.69 -40.37
CA LEU A 620 37.45 -5.01 -40.56
C LEU A 620 36.47 -5.43 -39.46
N LEU A 621 35.87 -4.46 -38.78
CA LEU A 621 34.62 -4.65 -38.04
C LEU A 621 33.44 -4.27 -38.93
N ARG A 622 32.60 -5.25 -39.27
CA ARG A 622 31.35 -5.06 -40.02
C ARG A 622 30.17 -5.13 -39.05
N VAL A 623 29.33 -4.11 -39.07
CA VAL A 623 28.14 -3.98 -38.21
C VAL A 623 26.90 -3.95 -39.09
N GLU A 624 26.02 -4.94 -38.94
CA GLU A 624 24.70 -4.96 -39.58
C GLU A 624 23.68 -4.31 -38.64
N LEU A 625 23.03 -3.25 -39.11
CA LEU A 625 22.06 -2.46 -38.34
C LEU A 625 20.61 -2.84 -38.70
N ASN A 626 19.76 -2.94 -37.69
CA ASN A 626 18.35 -3.31 -37.84
C ASN A 626 17.53 -2.11 -38.34
N ARG A 627 17.03 -2.21 -39.57
CA ARG A 627 16.21 -1.20 -40.25
C ARG A 627 14.95 -0.79 -39.47
N GLU A 628 14.27 -1.72 -38.81
CA GLU A 628 13.05 -1.41 -38.03
C GLU A 628 13.38 -0.50 -36.85
N MET A 629 14.49 -0.78 -36.15
CA MET A 629 14.96 0.01 -35.01
C MET A 629 15.49 1.39 -35.43
N MET A 630 16.20 1.47 -36.57
CA MET A 630 16.66 2.74 -37.15
C MET A 630 15.47 3.67 -37.47
N VAL A 631 14.39 3.13 -38.06
CA VAL A 631 13.18 3.88 -38.39
C VAL A 631 12.40 4.31 -37.13
N ASP A 632 12.17 3.43 -36.16
CA ASP A 632 11.43 3.81 -34.93
C ASP A 632 12.18 4.85 -34.08
N LYS A 633 13.52 4.82 -34.10
CA LYS A 633 14.39 5.77 -33.41
C LYS A 633 14.73 7.03 -34.23
N LYS A 634 14.32 7.10 -35.50
CA LYS A 634 14.63 8.20 -36.45
C LYS A 634 16.13 8.49 -36.56
N LEU A 635 16.93 7.44 -36.75
CA LEU A 635 18.37 7.53 -36.98
C LEU A 635 18.69 7.26 -38.45
N ASN A 636 19.66 8.01 -39.00
CA ASN A 636 20.21 7.81 -40.34
C ASN A 636 21.63 7.23 -40.23
N MET A 637 22.13 6.54 -41.26
CA MET A 637 23.49 5.97 -41.26
C MET A 637 24.56 7.06 -41.08
N ALA A 638 24.38 8.22 -41.70
CA ALA A 638 25.29 9.36 -41.59
C ALA A 638 25.37 9.93 -40.15
N ASP A 639 24.27 9.93 -39.39
CA ASP A 639 24.27 10.38 -37.99
C ASP A 639 25.16 9.47 -37.12
N ILE A 640 25.12 8.16 -37.39
CA ILE A 640 25.91 7.16 -36.65
C ILE A 640 27.39 7.26 -37.03
N ALA A 641 27.71 7.35 -38.31
CA ALA A 641 29.09 7.49 -38.78
C ALA A 641 29.74 8.78 -38.24
N ALA A 642 29.05 9.92 -38.33
CA ALA A 642 29.53 11.19 -37.76
C ALA A 642 29.73 11.10 -36.24
N LYS A 643 28.90 10.33 -35.54
CA LYS A 643 29.01 10.14 -34.09
C LYS A 643 30.20 9.24 -33.70
N ILE A 644 30.52 8.23 -34.52
CA ILE A 644 31.70 7.37 -34.35
C ILE A 644 32.97 8.19 -34.55
N ASN A 645 33.07 8.94 -35.66
CA ASN A 645 34.22 9.80 -35.93
C ASN A 645 34.39 10.89 -34.85
N LEU A 646 33.31 11.35 -34.21
CA LEU A 646 33.37 12.32 -33.10
C LEU A 646 33.88 11.71 -31.78
N GLU A 647 33.65 10.41 -31.52
CA GLU A 647 34.10 9.75 -30.28
C GLU A 647 35.50 9.11 -30.39
N PHE A 648 35.91 8.73 -31.61
CA PHE A 648 37.18 8.03 -31.86
C PHE A 648 38.18 8.84 -32.73
N ASP A 649 37.83 10.08 -33.12
CA ASP A 649 38.70 11.00 -33.87
C ASP A 649 39.27 10.34 -35.15
N ASP A 650 40.53 10.61 -35.51
CA ASP A 650 41.20 10.03 -36.68
C ASP A 650 41.61 8.53 -36.50
N ASP A 651 41.41 7.91 -35.33
CA ASP A 651 41.85 6.52 -35.06
C ASP A 651 41.03 5.46 -35.83
N LEU A 652 39.80 5.80 -36.24
CA LEU A 652 38.86 4.88 -36.91
C LEU A 652 38.34 5.46 -38.24
N THR A 653 38.45 4.67 -39.31
CA THR A 653 37.75 4.93 -40.58
C THR A 653 36.40 4.22 -40.59
N CYS A 654 35.33 4.97 -40.82
CA CYS A 654 33.97 4.47 -40.89
C CYS A 654 33.36 4.68 -42.28
N ILE A 655 33.15 3.60 -43.03
CA ILE A 655 32.43 3.59 -44.32
C ILE A 655 31.03 3.03 -44.08
N PHE A 656 30.00 3.62 -44.67
CA PHE A 656 28.62 3.18 -44.55
C PHE A 656 27.94 3.14 -45.92
N ASN A 657 26.85 2.38 -46.04
CA ASN A 657 26.00 2.38 -47.22
C ASN A 657 24.76 3.29 -47.07
N ASP A 658 24.12 3.60 -48.19
CA ASP A 658 22.93 4.46 -48.26
C ASP A 658 21.75 3.88 -47.46
N ASP A 659 20.99 4.73 -46.75
CA ASP A 659 19.75 4.37 -46.02
C ASP A 659 18.71 3.64 -46.91
N ASN A 660 18.81 3.78 -48.23
CA ASN A 660 17.98 3.09 -49.22
C ASN A 660 18.37 1.62 -49.47
N ALA A 661 19.55 1.17 -49.05
CA ALA A 661 20.02 -0.21 -49.23
C ALA A 661 19.12 -1.25 -48.56
N GLU A 662 19.21 -2.53 -48.96
CA GLU A 662 18.41 -3.61 -48.37
C GLU A 662 18.86 -3.91 -46.93
N LYS A 663 20.16 -4.12 -46.73
CA LYS A 663 20.83 -4.21 -45.43
C LYS A 663 21.51 -2.88 -45.13
N LEU A 664 21.43 -2.42 -43.88
CA LEU A 664 22.18 -1.25 -43.39
C LEU A 664 23.50 -1.75 -42.81
N ILE A 665 24.62 -1.36 -43.43
CA ILE A 665 25.95 -1.92 -43.16
C ILE A 665 26.93 -0.78 -42.85
N LEU A 666 27.63 -0.94 -41.73
CA LEU A 666 28.70 -0.07 -41.30
C LEU A 666 30.02 -0.87 -41.31
N ARG A 667 31.08 -0.30 -41.89
CA ARG A 667 32.41 -0.88 -42.01
C ARG A 667 33.41 0.01 -41.29
N ILE A 668 33.94 -0.49 -40.17
CA ILE A 668 34.93 0.21 -39.35
C ILE A 668 36.29 -0.47 -39.51
N ARG A 669 37.34 0.31 -39.78
CA ARG A 669 38.74 -0.14 -39.77
C ARG A 669 39.60 0.81 -38.93
N ILE A 670 40.66 0.30 -38.33
CA ILE A 670 41.62 1.10 -37.55
C ILE A 670 42.60 1.82 -38.48
N MET A 671 42.90 3.08 -38.20
CA MET A 671 44.02 3.84 -38.79
C MET A 671 45.30 3.63 -37.97
N ASN A 672 46.42 3.40 -38.64
CA ASN A 672 47.74 3.30 -38.01
C ASN A 672 48.59 4.55 -38.33
N ASP A 673 49.25 5.10 -37.31
CA ASP A 673 50.16 6.26 -37.46
C ASP A 673 51.32 6.01 -38.44
N GLU A 674 51.96 4.84 -38.35
CA GLU A 674 53.00 4.37 -39.26
C GLU A 674 52.50 3.22 -40.14
N ALA A 675 52.86 3.24 -41.43
CA ALA A 675 52.61 2.12 -42.34
C ALA A 675 53.38 0.86 -41.89
N PRO A 676 52.74 -0.33 -41.87
CA PRO A 676 53.34 -1.54 -41.31
C PRO A 676 54.55 -2.02 -42.15
N LYS A 677 55.75 -1.92 -41.57
CA LYS A 677 57.02 -2.30 -42.19
C LYS A 677 57.22 -3.82 -42.27
N GLY A 678 56.50 -4.50 -43.18
CA GLY A 678 56.95 -5.72 -43.89
C GLY A 678 57.34 -7.01 -43.12
N GLU A 679 57.45 -7.00 -41.80
CA GLU A 679 57.79 -8.16 -40.97
C GLU A 679 56.60 -8.53 -40.07
N LEU A 680 56.15 -9.79 -40.18
CA LEU A 680 55.11 -10.38 -39.32
C LEU A 680 55.67 -10.65 -37.92
N THR A 681 55.74 -9.61 -37.09
CA THR A 681 55.88 -9.73 -35.63
C THR A 681 54.53 -9.85 -34.94
N ASP A 682 54.50 -10.34 -33.69
CA ASP A 682 53.29 -10.72 -32.94
C ASP A 682 52.21 -9.61 -32.74
N SER A 683 52.47 -8.35 -33.12
CA SER A 683 51.54 -7.23 -33.01
C SER A 683 50.20 -7.45 -33.72
N SER A 684 50.19 -8.11 -34.89
CA SER A 684 48.94 -8.35 -35.64
C SER A 684 47.98 -9.36 -34.98
N ALA A 685 48.40 -10.03 -33.91
CA ALA A 685 47.52 -10.85 -33.06
C ALA A 685 46.90 -10.02 -31.90
N GLU A 686 47.49 -8.87 -31.56
CA GLU A 686 46.94 -7.93 -30.58
C GLU A 686 45.77 -7.15 -31.19
N ASP A 687 45.83 -6.86 -32.51
CA ASP A 687 44.80 -6.13 -33.26
C ASP A 687 43.41 -6.79 -33.19
N ASP A 688 43.28 -8.11 -33.36
CA ASP A 688 41.98 -8.81 -33.24
C ASP A 688 41.39 -8.69 -31.82
N VAL A 689 42.25 -8.81 -30.80
CA VAL A 689 41.86 -8.65 -29.39
C VAL A 689 41.49 -7.19 -29.09
N PHE A 690 42.11 -6.24 -29.79
CA PHE A 690 41.81 -4.82 -29.68
C PHE A 690 40.51 -4.45 -30.41
N LEU A 691 40.27 -4.93 -31.64
CA LEU A 691 38.98 -4.81 -32.34
C LEU A 691 37.82 -5.35 -31.51
N LYS A 692 37.96 -6.54 -30.90
CA LYS A 692 36.91 -7.12 -30.02
C LYS A 692 36.65 -6.31 -28.75
N LYS A 693 37.67 -5.61 -28.22
CA LYS A 693 37.50 -4.66 -27.11
C LYS A 693 36.78 -3.39 -27.57
N ILE A 694 37.17 -2.83 -28.72
CA ILE A 694 36.50 -1.68 -29.34
C ILE A 694 35.05 -2.01 -29.66
N GLU A 695 34.76 -3.14 -30.30
CA GLU A 695 33.42 -3.66 -30.57
C GLU A 695 32.58 -3.72 -29.27
N SER A 696 33.11 -4.37 -28.24
CA SER A 696 32.44 -4.48 -26.94
C SER A 696 32.15 -3.10 -26.33
N ASN A 697 33.09 -2.17 -26.44
CA ASN A 697 32.98 -0.81 -25.92
C ASN A 697 31.97 0.03 -26.72
N MET A 698 32.10 0.11 -28.04
CA MET A 698 31.16 0.79 -28.94
C MET A 698 29.72 0.27 -28.77
N LEU A 699 29.53 -1.02 -28.52
CA LEU A 699 28.21 -1.58 -28.25
C LEU A 699 27.67 -1.24 -26.84
N THR A 700 28.48 -0.80 -25.89
CA THR A 700 28.03 -0.53 -24.50
C THR A 700 28.06 0.94 -24.11
N GLU A 701 29.13 1.67 -24.43
CA GLU A 701 29.35 3.05 -23.98
C GLU A 701 28.95 4.09 -25.04
N MET A 702 29.10 3.82 -26.35
CA MET A 702 28.76 4.82 -27.38
C MET A 702 27.25 5.11 -27.41
N ALA A 703 26.91 6.34 -27.03
CA ALA A 703 25.56 6.87 -26.97
C ALA A 703 25.23 7.59 -28.29
N LEU A 704 24.40 6.99 -29.14
CA LEU A 704 23.99 7.61 -30.41
C LEU A 704 23.09 8.83 -30.17
N ARG A 705 22.06 8.67 -29.31
CA ARG A 705 21.11 9.70 -28.88
C ARG A 705 20.53 9.36 -27.51
N GLY A 706 19.81 10.32 -26.91
CA GLY A 706 19.14 10.16 -25.63
C GLY A 706 19.94 10.66 -24.44
N ILE A 707 19.30 10.63 -23.27
CA ILE A 707 19.88 11.08 -22.00
C ILE A 707 20.28 9.84 -21.18
N PRO A 708 21.49 9.79 -20.58
CA PRO A 708 21.91 8.66 -19.76
C PRO A 708 20.97 8.44 -18.58
N ASP A 709 20.85 7.19 -18.14
CA ASP A 709 19.91 6.71 -17.12
C ASP A 709 18.40 6.77 -17.49
N ILE A 710 18.06 7.05 -18.77
CA ILE A 710 16.67 6.99 -19.28
C ILE A 710 16.53 5.85 -20.31
N ASN A 711 16.21 4.65 -19.81
CA ASN A 711 16.22 3.42 -20.61
C ASN A 711 15.10 3.35 -21.66
N LYS A 712 13.90 3.84 -21.33
CA LYS A 712 12.71 3.83 -22.20
C LYS A 712 11.84 5.04 -21.93
N VAL A 713 11.08 5.46 -22.94
CA VAL A 713 10.13 6.57 -22.81
C VAL A 713 8.78 6.19 -23.40
N PHE A 714 7.71 6.29 -22.61
CA PHE A 714 6.35 5.90 -22.99
C PHE A 714 5.48 7.13 -23.28
N ILE A 715 4.93 7.21 -24.48
CA ILE A 715 3.95 8.25 -24.84
C ILE A 715 2.61 7.97 -24.14
N LYS A 716 2.03 9.00 -23.51
CA LYS A 716 0.73 8.97 -22.83
C LYS A 716 -0.12 10.15 -23.26
N HIS A 717 -1.42 9.90 -23.43
CA HIS A 717 -2.40 10.94 -23.72
C HIS A 717 -3.10 11.32 -22.40
N GLY A 718 -2.92 12.56 -21.95
CA GLY A 718 -3.45 13.06 -20.68
C GLY A 718 -4.55 14.09 -20.89
N LYS A 719 -5.48 14.17 -19.93
CA LYS A 719 -6.43 15.29 -19.81
C LYS A 719 -5.93 16.20 -18.69
N VAL A 720 -5.62 17.45 -19.02
CA VAL A 720 -5.10 18.45 -18.08
C VAL A 720 -6.07 19.62 -18.01
N SER A 721 -6.51 19.95 -16.80
CA SER A 721 -7.30 21.14 -16.53
C SER A 721 -6.41 22.38 -16.61
N LYS A 722 -6.83 23.40 -17.36
CA LYS A 722 -6.17 24.73 -17.41
C LYS A 722 -7.20 25.80 -17.09
N PHE A 723 -6.83 26.77 -16.27
CA PHE A 723 -7.68 27.91 -15.91
C PHE A 723 -7.61 28.98 -17.00
N ASP A 724 -8.77 29.53 -17.36
CA ASP A 724 -8.99 30.61 -18.31
C ASP A 724 -9.87 31.67 -17.62
N ASP A 725 -9.42 32.93 -17.56
CA ASP A 725 -10.13 34.01 -16.85
C ASP A 725 -11.60 34.15 -17.31
N ASN A 726 -11.89 33.89 -18.59
CA ASN A 726 -13.22 34.02 -19.19
C ASN A 726 -14.08 32.76 -19.04
N ASP A 727 -13.54 31.59 -19.40
CA ASP A 727 -14.31 30.33 -19.45
C ASP A 727 -14.16 29.44 -18.20
N GLY A 728 -13.31 29.82 -17.24
CA GLY A 728 -13.00 28.99 -16.07
C GLY A 728 -12.08 27.82 -16.43
N PHE A 729 -12.24 26.68 -15.76
CA PHE A 729 -11.44 25.49 -16.04
C PHE A 729 -11.85 24.77 -17.33
N LYS A 730 -10.95 24.77 -18.33
CA LYS A 730 -11.04 23.97 -19.55
C LYS A 730 -10.20 22.70 -19.41
N THR A 731 -10.77 21.55 -19.73
CA THR A 731 -10.00 20.31 -19.89
C THR A 731 -9.39 20.28 -21.29
N VAL A 732 -8.07 20.35 -21.37
CA VAL A 732 -7.30 20.24 -22.61
C VAL A 732 -6.66 18.86 -22.67
N GLU A 733 -6.74 18.20 -23.82
CA GLU A 733 -6.04 16.94 -24.05
C GLU A 733 -4.62 17.25 -24.56
N GLU A 734 -3.60 16.70 -23.91
CA GLU A 734 -2.20 16.91 -24.30
C GLU A 734 -1.37 15.62 -24.18
N TRP A 735 -0.41 15.48 -25.10
CA TRP A 735 0.55 14.38 -25.10
C TRP A 735 1.68 14.67 -24.12
N MET A 736 1.99 13.70 -23.27
CA MET A 736 3.05 13.74 -22.26
C MET A 736 3.82 12.41 -22.28
N LEU A 737 4.99 12.38 -21.63
CA LEU A 737 5.90 11.24 -21.65
C LEU A 737 6.13 10.73 -20.21
N ASP A 738 5.95 9.43 -19.98
CA ASP A 738 6.38 8.76 -18.73
C ASP A 738 7.72 8.04 -19.03
N THR A 739 8.78 8.20 -18.23
CA THR A 739 10.08 7.51 -18.45
C THR A 739 10.24 6.25 -17.61
N GLU A 740 11.12 5.34 -18.06
CA GLU A 740 11.76 4.30 -17.24
C GLU A 740 13.21 4.71 -16.98
N GLY A 741 13.54 4.96 -15.71
CA GLY A 741 14.78 5.65 -15.33
C GLY A 741 14.58 7.15 -15.07
N VAL A 742 15.57 7.77 -14.44
CA VAL A 742 15.51 9.15 -13.93
C VAL A 742 16.82 9.90 -14.20
N ASN A 743 16.70 11.08 -14.79
CA ASN A 743 17.75 12.09 -14.95
C ASN A 743 17.09 13.47 -15.13
N LEU A 744 16.47 13.95 -14.06
CA LEU A 744 15.61 15.14 -14.05
C LEU A 744 16.35 16.40 -14.54
N LEU A 745 17.61 16.58 -14.15
CA LEU A 745 18.41 17.74 -14.53
C LEU A 745 18.58 17.82 -16.06
N ALA A 746 19.04 16.75 -16.70
CA ALA A 746 19.25 16.72 -18.14
C ALA A 746 17.93 16.84 -18.93
N VAL A 747 16.85 16.23 -18.43
CA VAL A 747 15.52 16.33 -19.04
C VAL A 747 14.93 17.74 -18.96
N MET A 748 15.11 18.43 -17.82
CA MET A 748 14.67 19.82 -17.65
C MET A 748 15.43 20.81 -18.54
N CYS A 749 16.69 20.51 -18.89
CA CYS A 749 17.49 21.31 -19.82
C CYS A 749 17.09 21.15 -21.30
N HIS A 750 16.25 20.17 -21.66
CA HIS A 750 15.89 19.90 -23.05
C HIS A 750 14.81 20.88 -23.57
N GLU A 751 15.07 21.58 -24.67
CA GLU A 751 14.25 22.70 -25.15
C GLU A 751 12.76 22.37 -25.37
N SER A 752 12.42 21.16 -25.83
CA SER A 752 11.02 20.76 -26.06
C SER A 752 10.22 20.43 -24.79
N VAL A 753 10.89 20.34 -23.64
CA VAL A 753 10.31 19.93 -22.34
C VAL A 753 9.81 21.15 -21.58
N ASP A 754 8.70 20.98 -20.86
CA ASP A 754 8.19 21.95 -19.90
C ASP A 754 8.84 21.72 -18.52
N ALA A 755 9.97 22.38 -18.30
CA ALA A 755 10.73 22.32 -17.05
C ALA A 755 9.92 22.78 -15.81
N LYS A 756 8.83 23.54 -15.97
CA LYS A 756 8.02 24.02 -14.83
C LYS A 756 7.03 23.00 -14.30
N ARG A 757 6.66 22.01 -15.11
CA ARG A 757 5.64 21.00 -14.77
C ARG A 757 6.19 19.58 -14.68
N THR A 758 7.34 19.31 -15.26
CA THR A 758 8.00 18.00 -15.22
C THR A 758 8.34 17.60 -13.78
N SER A 759 8.05 16.35 -13.41
CA SER A 759 8.25 15.83 -12.05
C SER A 759 8.94 14.47 -12.04
N SER A 760 9.59 14.15 -10.91
CA SER A 760 10.27 12.87 -10.65
C SER A 760 9.67 12.17 -9.44
N ASN A 761 9.60 10.84 -9.49
CA ASN A 761 9.26 10.01 -8.33
C ASN A 761 10.47 9.67 -7.44
N HIS A 762 11.68 10.14 -7.79
CA HIS A 762 12.90 9.88 -7.03
C HIS A 762 13.24 11.07 -6.12
N LEU A 763 12.88 10.96 -4.83
CA LEU A 763 12.99 12.07 -3.88
C LEU A 763 14.42 12.58 -3.67
N ILE A 764 15.45 11.75 -3.87
CA ILE A 764 16.85 12.14 -3.67
C ILE A 764 17.36 13.00 -4.82
N GLU A 765 17.00 12.66 -6.06
CA GLU A 765 17.23 13.50 -7.23
C GLU A 765 16.51 14.85 -7.10
N VAL A 766 15.28 14.87 -6.58
CA VAL A 766 14.51 16.12 -6.40
C VAL A 766 15.17 17.06 -5.38
N ILE A 767 15.79 16.57 -4.29
CA ILE A 767 16.52 17.46 -3.35
C ILE A 767 17.83 17.96 -3.97
N GLU A 768 18.51 17.15 -4.78
CA GLU A 768 19.76 17.53 -5.45
C GLU A 768 19.53 18.56 -6.57
N VAL A 769 18.40 18.50 -7.29
CA VAL A 769 18.09 19.39 -8.43
C VAL A 769 17.22 20.59 -8.04
N LEU A 770 16.18 20.41 -7.21
CA LEU A 770 15.16 21.41 -6.91
C LEU A 770 15.13 21.87 -5.43
N GLY A 771 15.83 21.18 -4.54
CA GLY A 771 15.94 21.53 -3.12
C GLY A 771 14.83 20.98 -2.21
N ILE A 772 14.91 21.35 -0.93
CA ILE A 772 14.15 20.70 0.16
C ILE A 772 12.62 20.92 0.07
N GLU A 773 12.15 22.13 -0.28
CA GLU A 773 10.71 22.42 -0.41
C GLU A 773 10.07 21.71 -1.61
N ALA A 774 10.82 21.53 -2.71
CA ALA A 774 10.36 20.71 -3.83
C ALA A 774 10.19 19.24 -3.41
N VAL A 775 11.09 18.72 -2.57
CA VAL A 775 10.94 17.39 -1.97
C VAL A 775 9.78 17.31 -0.99
N ARG A 776 9.55 18.33 -0.15
CA ARG A 776 8.37 18.40 0.74
C ARG A 776 7.08 18.22 -0.07
N ARG A 777 6.94 18.93 -1.19
CA ARG A 777 5.78 18.82 -2.10
C ARG A 777 5.71 17.46 -2.80
N ALA A 778 6.82 16.96 -3.34
CA ALA A 778 6.88 15.69 -4.06
C ALA A 778 6.60 14.48 -3.15
N LEU A 779 7.13 14.50 -1.93
CA LEU A 779 6.86 13.51 -0.88
C LEU A 779 5.36 13.45 -0.54
N LEU A 780 4.71 14.61 -0.44
CA LEU A 780 3.28 14.69 -0.16
C LEU A 780 2.42 14.15 -1.32
N ASP A 781 2.79 14.41 -2.57
CA ASP A 781 2.08 13.86 -3.73
C ASP A 781 2.31 12.34 -3.86
N GLU A 782 3.53 11.84 -3.68
CA GLU A 782 3.84 10.41 -3.67
C GLU A 782 3.07 9.66 -2.57
N LEU A 783 3.04 10.20 -1.34
CA LEU A 783 2.26 9.61 -0.24
C LEU A 783 0.75 9.62 -0.54
N ARG A 784 0.23 10.72 -1.11
CA ARG A 784 -1.18 10.80 -1.55
C ARG A 784 -1.50 9.77 -2.62
N VAL A 785 -0.65 9.61 -3.65
CA VAL A 785 -0.85 8.62 -4.72
C VAL A 785 -0.86 7.20 -4.17
N VAL A 786 0.05 6.88 -3.25
CA VAL A 786 0.12 5.54 -2.64
C VAL A 786 -1.13 5.22 -1.81
N ILE A 787 -1.62 6.16 -1.00
CA ILE A 787 -2.77 5.94 -0.11
C ILE A 787 -4.11 5.96 -0.88
N SER A 788 -4.27 6.91 -1.82
CA SER A 788 -5.51 7.05 -2.60
C SER A 788 -5.70 5.97 -3.67
N PHE A 789 -4.65 5.22 -4.01
CA PHE A 789 -4.71 4.09 -4.93
C PHE A 789 -5.80 3.07 -4.55
N ASP A 790 -6.00 2.84 -3.26
CA ASP A 790 -6.99 1.89 -2.71
C ASP A 790 -8.34 2.56 -2.39
N GLY A 791 -8.59 3.77 -2.92
CA GLY A 791 -9.78 4.58 -2.61
C GLY A 791 -9.81 5.14 -1.18
N SER A 792 -8.77 4.88 -0.38
CA SER A 792 -8.64 5.40 0.99
C SER A 792 -8.33 6.90 0.99
N TYR A 793 -8.93 7.62 1.94
CA TYR A 793 -8.70 9.05 2.16
C TYR A 793 -8.02 9.26 3.51
N VAL A 794 -6.95 10.06 3.51
CA VAL A 794 -6.28 10.57 4.72
C VAL A 794 -6.24 12.09 4.62
N ASN A 795 -6.60 12.78 5.72
CA ASN A 795 -6.61 14.23 5.77
C ASN A 795 -5.20 14.79 5.53
N TYR A 796 -5.11 15.90 4.78
CA TYR A 796 -3.86 16.60 4.44
C TYR A 796 -2.95 16.80 5.65
N ARG A 797 -3.50 17.19 6.80
CA ARG A 797 -2.76 17.51 8.03
C ARG A 797 -1.80 16.41 8.47
N HIS A 798 -2.25 15.16 8.42
CA HIS A 798 -1.46 14.01 8.85
C HIS A 798 -0.31 13.73 7.88
N LEU A 799 -0.56 13.87 6.57
CA LEU A 799 0.46 13.74 5.53
C LEU A 799 1.47 14.90 5.59
N ALA A 800 1.01 16.13 5.81
CA ALA A 800 1.85 17.31 5.96
C ALA A 800 2.80 17.17 7.16
N ILE A 801 2.28 16.78 8.34
CA ILE A 801 3.13 16.53 9.52
C ILE A 801 4.21 15.47 9.24
N LEU A 802 3.89 14.38 8.53
CA LEU A 802 4.91 13.40 8.13
C LEU A 802 5.93 13.98 7.13
N CYS A 803 5.50 14.81 6.18
CA CYS A 803 6.43 15.44 5.24
C CYS A 803 7.37 16.43 5.94
N ASP A 804 6.83 17.21 6.88
CA ASP A 804 7.54 18.29 7.56
C ASP A 804 8.55 17.71 8.56
N THR A 805 8.17 16.66 9.28
CA THR A 805 9.11 15.89 10.14
C THR A 805 10.25 15.23 9.36
N MET A 806 10.02 14.86 8.09
CA MET A 806 11.06 14.35 7.21
C MET A 806 11.94 15.44 6.59
N THR A 807 11.58 16.73 6.66
CA THR A 807 12.26 17.82 5.92
C THR A 807 12.75 19.01 6.76
N TYR A 808 12.20 19.26 7.96
CA TYR A 808 12.43 20.50 8.74
C TYR A 808 13.90 20.82 9.06
N ARG A 809 14.80 19.83 9.10
CA ARG A 809 16.24 20.03 9.33
C ARG A 809 17.04 20.46 8.08
N GLY A 810 16.39 20.65 6.93
CA GLY A 810 17.03 21.03 5.67
C GLY A 810 17.67 19.87 4.88
N HIS A 811 17.55 18.64 5.39
CA HIS A 811 17.95 17.41 4.69
C HIS A 811 16.89 16.33 4.87
N LEU A 812 16.72 15.44 3.90
CA LEU A 812 15.66 14.43 3.92
C LEU A 812 15.95 13.33 4.97
N MET A 813 15.13 13.27 6.01
CA MET A 813 15.24 12.32 7.11
C MET A 813 14.42 11.05 6.86
N ALA A 814 15.09 9.90 6.78
CA ALA A 814 14.42 8.60 6.72
C ALA A 814 13.87 8.23 8.10
N ILE A 815 12.62 7.76 8.18
CA ILE A 815 11.96 7.31 9.42
C ILE A 815 12.44 5.91 9.83
N THR A 816 13.76 5.66 9.74
CA THR A 816 14.45 4.41 10.10
C THR A 816 15.21 4.61 11.40
N ARG A 817 15.70 3.53 12.04
CA ARG A 817 16.58 3.64 13.22
C ARG A 817 17.75 4.60 13.00
N HIS A 818 18.37 4.55 11.81
CA HIS A 818 19.50 5.41 11.47
C HIS A 818 19.14 6.89 11.30
N GLY A 819 17.89 7.22 10.96
CA GLY A 819 17.42 8.61 10.90
C GLY A 819 16.90 9.11 12.23
N ILE A 820 16.17 8.26 12.97
CA ILE A 820 15.64 8.59 14.32
C ILE A 820 16.79 8.78 15.31
N ASN A 821 17.81 7.91 15.31
CA ASN A 821 18.96 7.99 16.23
C ASN A 821 19.91 9.17 15.92
N ARG A 822 19.77 9.79 14.74
CA ARG A 822 20.47 11.01 14.30
C ARG A 822 19.75 12.31 14.69
N ASN A 823 18.54 12.25 15.24
CA ASN A 823 17.96 13.41 15.91
C ASN A 823 18.69 13.63 17.24
N ASP A 824 18.82 14.89 17.65
CA ASP A 824 19.40 15.28 18.94
C ASP A 824 18.41 15.09 20.11
N THR A 825 17.58 14.04 20.03
CA THR A 825 16.62 13.68 21.08
C THR A 825 17.31 13.01 22.26
N GLY A 826 16.68 13.07 23.44
CA GLY A 826 17.24 12.54 24.69
C GLY A 826 17.65 11.07 24.56
N PRO A 827 18.79 10.66 25.18
CA PRO A 827 19.25 9.28 25.10
C PRO A 827 18.21 8.27 25.62
N MET A 828 17.34 8.66 26.56
CA MET A 828 16.25 7.79 27.05
C MET A 828 15.13 7.63 26.01
N MET A 829 14.82 8.67 25.22
CA MET A 829 13.91 8.53 24.09
C MET A 829 14.51 7.64 22.99
N ARG A 830 15.78 7.88 22.62
CA ARG A 830 16.48 7.11 21.57
C ARG A 830 16.62 5.63 21.96
N CYS A 831 17.03 5.31 23.19
CA CYS A 831 17.21 3.93 23.64
C CYS A 831 15.91 3.10 23.68
N SER A 832 14.73 3.75 23.63
CA SER A 832 13.44 3.06 23.52
C SER A 832 13.19 2.38 22.17
N PHE A 833 14.04 2.62 21.17
CA PHE A 833 13.85 2.14 19.80
C PHE A 833 15.09 1.40 19.25
N GLU A 834 14.92 0.09 19.01
CA GLU A 834 15.87 -0.85 18.39
C GLU A 834 17.24 -1.05 19.07
N GLU A 835 18.02 -0.01 19.31
CA GLU A 835 19.47 -0.09 19.66
C GLU A 835 19.75 0.34 21.12
N THR A 836 18.95 -0.14 22.08
CA THR A 836 18.94 0.31 23.50
C THR A 836 20.31 0.34 24.18
N VAL A 837 21.10 -0.72 24.05
CA VAL A 837 22.38 -0.87 24.78
C VAL A 837 23.44 0.06 24.23
N ASP A 838 23.59 0.10 22.90
CA ASP A 838 24.63 0.88 22.23
C ASP A 838 24.40 2.39 22.46
N ILE A 839 23.15 2.85 22.38
CA ILE A 839 22.77 4.24 22.67
C ILE A 839 23.11 4.63 24.12
N LEU A 840 22.85 3.76 25.09
CA LEU A 840 23.17 4.04 26.50
C LEU A 840 24.67 4.01 26.78
N LEU A 841 25.44 3.16 26.08
CA LEU A 841 26.90 3.13 26.16
C LEU A 841 27.51 4.40 25.56
N ASP A 842 27.10 4.80 24.37
CA ASP A 842 27.57 6.04 23.73
C ASP A 842 27.19 7.27 24.57
N ALA A 843 25.94 7.36 25.04
CA ALA A 843 25.49 8.45 25.92
C ALA A 843 26.32 8.52 27.22
N ALA A 844 26.68 7.37 27.81
CA ALA A 844 27.55 7.32 28.99
C ALA A 844 29.01 7.70 28.69
N VAL A 845 29.53 7.36 27.51
CA VAL A 845 30.89 7.72 27.06
C VAL A 845 31.00 9.23 26.79
N TYR A 846 30.00 9.83 26.16
CA TYR A 846 29.95 11.26 25.85
C TYR A 846 29.36 12.13 26.98
N ALA A 847 28.90 11.51 28.08
CA ALA A 847 28.22 12.16 29.20
C ALA A 847 27.01 13.02 28.76
N GLU A 848 26.18 12.48 27.87
CA GLU A 848 24.93 13.13 27.44
C GLU A 848 23.96 13.33 28.62
N SER A 849 23.28 14.48 28.63
CA SER A 849 22.26 14.82 29.61
C SER A 849 20.87 14.78 28.99
N ASP A 850 19.96 14.02 29.60
CA ASP A 850 18.55 13.98 29.21
C ASP A 850 17.74 15.05 29.98
N TYR A 851 16.86 15.77 29.29
CA TYR A 851 16.07 16.87 29.87
C TYR A 851 14.66 16.46 30.29
N LEU A 852 14.25 15.21 30.07
CA LEU A 852 12.95 14.66 30.47
C LEU A 852 11.75 15.47 29.93
N ARG A 853 11.87 15.95 28.68
CA ARG A 853 10.80 16.71 27.99
C ARG A 853 9.98 15.83 27.05
N GLY A 854 10.52 14.69 26.64
CA GLY A 854 9.88 13.72 25.78
C GLY A 854 8.84 12.86 26.51
N VAL A 855 7.91 12.29 25.74
CA VAL A 855 6.82 11.46 26.27
C VAL A 855 7.35 10.16 26.88
N THR A 856 8.21 9.46 26.13
CA THR A 856 8.78 8.17 26.55
C THR A 856 9.66 8.27 27.80
N GLU A 857 10.43 9.35 27.93
CA GLU A 857 11.34 9.61 29.04
C GLU A 857 10.56 9.69 30.37
N ASN A 858 9.47 10.46 30.37
CA ASN A 858 8.56 10.61 31.51
C ASN A 858 7.82 9.30 31.84
N ILE A 859 7.38 8.55 30.82
CA ILE A 859 6.75 7.23 31.01
C ILE A 859 7.72 6.25 31.67
N MET A 860 8.99 6.21 31.24
CA MET A 860 10.01 5.33 31.83
C MET A 860 10.28 5.66 33.31
N LEU A 861 10.20 6.93 33.71
CA LEU A 861 10.38 7.38 35.09
C LEU A 861 9.10 7.34 35.94
N GLY A 862 7.94 6.99 35.36
CA GLY A 862 6.65 7.02 36.05
C GLY A 862 6.16 8.43 36.41
N GLN A 863 6.60 9.44 35.66
CA GLN A 863 6.21 10.85 35.86
C GLN A 863 5.01 11.22 34.96
N LEU A 864 4.30 12.29 35.31
CA LEU A 864 3.24 12.83 34.46
C LEU A 864 3.88 13.48 33.22
N ALA A 865 3.71 12.84 32.05
CA ALA A 865 4.25 13.36 30.80
C ALA A 865 3.63 14.72 30.42
N PRO A 866 4.41 15.68 29.88
CA PRO A 866 3.96 17.04 29.59
C PRO A 866 3.13 17.14 28.29
N ILE A 867 2.07 16.33 28.19
CA ILE A 867 1.21 16.17 27.02
C ILE A 867 -0.26 16.35 27.39
N GLY A 868 -1.08 16.90 26.49
CA GLY A 868 -2.52 17.10 26.73
C GLY A 868 -2.81 17.74 28.08
N THR A 869 -3.50 17.00 28.96
CA THR A 869 -3.83 17.42 30.33
C THR A 869 -2.62 17.62 31.25
N GLY A 870 -1.46 17.02 30.95
CA GLY A 870 -0.19 17.27 31.64
C GLY A 870 0.59 18.47 31.08
N GLY A 871 0.11 19.09 30.00
CA GLY A 871 0.73 20.27 29.38
C GLY A 871 0.56 21.57 30.16
N CYS A 872 -0.27 21.59 31.21
CA CYS A 872 -0.46 22.75 32.09
C CYS A 872 -0.40 22.36 33.58
N ALA A 873 -0.05 23.33 34.43
CA ALA A 873 -0.08 23.19 35.88
C ALA A 873 -1.33 23.87 36.44
N LEU A 874 -1.97 23.22 37.42
CA LEU A 874 -3.13 23.76 38.13
C LEU A 874 -2.68 24.45 39.42
N TYR A 875 -3.10 25.71 39.59
CA TYR A 875 -2.89 26.49 40.80
C TYR A 875 -4.25 26.87 41.41
N LEU A 876 -4.34 26.82 42.75
CA LEU A 876 -5.54 27.23 43.46
C LEU A 876 -5.69 28.75 43.43
N ASN A 877 -6.87 29.26 43.08
CA ASN A 877 -7.15 30.69 43.13
C ASN A 877 -7.73 31.08 44.51
N ASP A 878 -6.85 31.51 45.40
CA ASP A 878 -7.19 31.94 46.77
C ASP A 878 -8.15 33.14 46.83
N GLU A 879 -8.22 33.97 45.78
CA GLU A 879 -9.17 35.10 45.74
C GLU A 879 -10.59 34.63 45.47
N MET A 880 -10.77 33.68 44.54
CA MET A 880 -12.06 33.04 44.32
C MET A 880 -12.50 32.23 45.55
N LEU A 881 -11.55 31.59 46.26
CA LEU A 881 -11.85 30.83 47.47
C LEU A 881 -12.39 31.72 48.62
N LYS A 882 -11.91 32.97 48.77
CA LYS A 882 -12.46 33.92 49.74
C LYS A 882 -13.93 34.28 49.48
N ASN A 883 -14.36 34.18 48.22
CA ASN A 883 -15.74 34.42 47.79
C ASN A 883 -16.58 33.12 47.78
N ALA A 884 -15.98 31.96 48.05
CA ALA A 884 -16.69 30.70 48.13
C ALA A 884 -17.49 30.62 49.44
N ILE A 885 -18.82 30.76 49.33
CA ILE A 885 -19.73 30.57 50.46
C ILE A 885 -19.99 29.07 50.61
N GLU A 886 -19.64 28.50 51.76
CA GLU A 886 -20.00 27.13 52.11
C GLU A 886 -21.53 27.04 52.25
N LEU A 887 -22.18 26.36 51.31
CA LEU A 887 -23.61 26.09 51.37
C LEU A 887 -23.90 25.05 52.45
N GLN A 888 -24.25 25.50 53.64
CA GLN A 888 -24.84 24.64 54.68
C GLN A 888 -26.11 23.96 54.12
N LEU A 889 -25.98 22.70 53.74
CA LEU A 889 -27.12 21.87 53.39
C LEU A 889 -28.01 21.67 54.62
N PRO A 890 -29.35 21.71 54.47
CA PRO A 890 -30.26 21.48 55.59
C PRO A 890 -30.03 20.12 56.24
N SER A 891 -29.55 20.12 57.48
CA SER A 891 -29.40 18.92 58.31
C SER A 891 -30.76 18.41 58.78
N TYR A 892 -31.47 17.70 57.90
CA TYR A 892 -32.61 16.87 58.28
C TYR A 892 -32.11 15.46 58.69
N MET A 893 -31.63 15.34 59.92
CA MET A 893 -31.77 14.17 60.81
C MET A 893 -31.06 14.47 62.14
N GLU A 894 -31.80 15.09 63.05
CA GLU A 894 -31.37 15.39 64.41
C GLU A 894 -31.46 14.12 65.28
N GLY A 895 -30.34 13.69 65.88
CA GLY A 895 -30.32 12.73 66.98
C GLY A 895 -29.41 11.50 66.84
N MET A 896 -28.11 11.66 67.09
CA MET A 896 -27.32 10.81 68.02
C MET A 896 -25.88 11.34 68.25
N GLU A 897 -25.75 12.00 69.41
CA GLU A 897 -24.62 12.34 70.31
C GLU A 897 -23.14 11.90 70.08
N PHE A 898 -22.24 12.64 70.77
CA PHE A 898 -20.76 12.54 70.96
C PHE A 898 -19.84 13.04 69.84
N GLY A 899 -18.77 13.82 70.09
CA GLY A 899 -18.22 14.40 71.33
C GLY A 899 -16.95 15.26 71.06
N MET A 900 -16.59 16.21 71.93
CA MET A 900 -15.61 17.29 71.63
C MET A 900 -14.11 16.93 71.77
N THR A 901 -13.27 17.62 70.99
CA THR A 901 -11.79 17.75 71.02
C THR A 901 -11.25 18.36 72.34
N PRO A 902 -9.97 18.19 72.82
CA PRO A 902 -8.78 18.89 72.23
C PRO A 902 -7.31 18.40 72.55
N GLY A 903 -6.29 18.91 71.83
CA GLY A 903 -5.03 19.39 72.47
C GLY A 903 -3.62 18.86 72.06
N ARG A 904 -2.75 19.79 71.62
CA ARG A 904 -1.25 19.95 71.78
C ARG A 904 -0.22 18.81 71.55
N SER A 905 0.91 19.21 70.93
CA SER A 905 2.23 18.53 70.81
C SER A 905 3.15 18.75 72.06
N PRO A 906 4.39 18.18 72.21
CA PRO A 906 5.27 17.43 71.26
C PRO A 906 6.00 16.16 71.84
N ILE A 907 6.96 15.59 71.07
CA ILE A 907 8.16 14.74 71.44
C ILE A 907 8.26 13.34 70.76
N SER A 908 9.32 13.20 69.94
CA SER A 908 10.22 12.04 69.67
C SER A 908 9.71 10.59 69.56
N GLY A 909 9.90 9.97 68.38
CA GLY A 909 9.99 8.49 68.23
C GLY A 909 9.68 7.95 66.83
N THR A 910 10.70 7.70 66.00
CA THR A 910 10.62 6.96 64.72
C THR A 910 11.01 5.48 64.90
N PRO A 911 10.78 4.54 63.94
CA PRO A 911 10.02 4.63 62.67
C PRO A 911 9.05 3.44 62.39
N TYR A 912 8.42 3.50 61.20
CA TYR A 912 7.77 2.43 60.40
C TYR A 912 6.31 2.00 60.66
N HIS A 913 5.62 1.91 59.50
CA HIS A 913 4.51 1.04 59.10
C HIS A 913 3.06 1.56 59.18
N GLU A 914 2.49 1.71 57.97
CA GLU A 914 1.09 1.55 57.51
C GLU A 914 -0.12 1.88 58.43
N GLY A 915 -0.98 2.78 57.93
CA GLY A 915 -2.39 2.87 58.30
C GLY A 915 -2.95 4.31 58.32
N MET A 916 -4.27 4.45 58.10
CA MET A 916 -5.10 5.69 58.09
C MET A 916 -5.20 6.38 56.70
N MET A 917 -6.21 6.18 55.83
CA MET A 917 -7.64 5.81 55.92
C MET A 917 -8.63 6.89 56.43
N SER A 918 -9.48 7.35 55.49
CA SER A 918 -10.86 7.88 55.67
C SER A 918 -11.04 9.32 56.22
N PRO A 919 -12.21 10.00 56.03
CA PRO A 919 -13.46 9.61 55.33
C PRO A 919 -14.03 10.64 54.31
N ASN A 920 -15.10 10.27 53.59
CA ASN A 920 -16.00 11.18 52.87
C ASN A 920 -16.84 12.06 53.82
N TYR A 921 -17.13 13.33 53.48
CA TYR A 921 -18.48 13.82 53.10
C TYR A 921 -18.59 15.36 52.93
N LEU A 922 -19.65 15.78 52.19
CA LEU A 922 -20.21 17.12 51.89
C LEU A 922 -19.93 17.60 50.43
N LEU A 923 -20.76 17.28 49.42
CA LEU A 923 -22.11 17.82 49.06
C LEU A 923 -22.08 19.34 48.75
N SER A 924 -22.62 19.89 47.63
CA SER A 924 -23.70 19.47 46.70
C SER A 924 -23.67 20.35 45.40
N PRO A 925 -24.65 20.35 44.45
CA PRO A 925 -25.88 19.55 44.33
C PRO A 925 -26.25 18.94 42.94
N SER A 926 -26.98 17.82 43.01
CA SER A 926 -28.10 17.45 42.10
C SER A 926 -27.85 16.93 40.66
N LEU A 927 -27.15 15.80 40.54
CA LEU A 927 -27.51 14.77 39.56
C LEU A 927 -28.79 14.03 40.02
N ARG A 928 -29.74 13.74 39.11
CA ARG A 928 -30.85 12.80 39.38
C ARG A 928 -30.48 11.40 38.90
N LEU A 929 -30.38 10.45 39.82
CA LEU A 929 -30.46 9.02 39.51
C LEU A 929 -31.91 8.52 39.56
N SER A 930 -32.23 7.58 38.68
CA SER A 930 -33.33 6.61 38.84
C SER A 930 -32.71 5.23 39.13
N PRO A 931 -33.41 4.34 39.86
CA PRO A 931 -32.80 3.12 40.39
C PRO A 931 -32.62 2.02 39.32
N ILE A 932 -31.55 1.23 39.48
CA ILE A 932 -31.33 -0.03 38.77
C ILE A 932 -31.40 -1.18 39.78
N SER A 933 -32.19 -2.19 39.45
CA SER A 933 -32.03 -3.56 39.97
C SER A 933 -32.04 -4.52 38.78
N ASP A 934 -30.92 -5.21 38.58
CA ASP A 934 -30.68 -6.36 37.70
C ASP A 934 -31.19 -6.34 36.24
N ALA A 935 -30.29 -5.90 35.35
CA ALA A 935 -30.06 -6.54 34.06
C ALA A 935 -28.56 -6.45 33.70
N GLN A 936 -27.79 -7.50 34.02
CA GLN A 936 -26.37 -7.57 33.67
C GLN A 936 -26.18 -8.00 32.21
N PHE A 937 -25.43 -7.23 31.43
CA PHE A 937 -24.81 -7.72 30.19
C PHE A 937 -23.41 -7.11 30.00
N SER A 938 -22.42 -8.00 29.92
CA SER A 938 -21.01 -7.80 29.51
C SER A 938 -20.20 -6.62 30.10
N PRO A 939 -19.16 -6.89 30.92
CA PRO A 939 -18.11 -5.93 31.21
C PRO A 939 -17.03 -5.87 30.11
N TYR A 940 -16.40 -4.71 30.13
CA TYR A 940 -15.22 -4.21 29.42
C TYR A 940 -13.92 -5.03 29.62
N VAL A 941 -12.81 -4.43 29.14
CA VAL A 941 -11.38 -4.72 29.41
C VAL A 941 -10.76 -5.73 28.43
N GLY A 942 -9.60 -5.48 27.81
CA GLY A 942 -8.66 -4.35 27.95
C GLY A 942 -7.26 -4.80 28.36
N GLY A 943 -6.43 -5.16 27.38
CA GLY A 943 -4.99 -5.41 27.54
C GLY A 943 -4.61 -6.77 28.16
N MET A 944 -3.67 -7.46 27.52
CA MET A 944 -2.35 -7.83 28.09
C MET A 944 -1.68 -8.96 27.29
N ALA A 945 -0.34 -8.88 27.22
CA ALA A 945 0.65 -9.94 27.06
C ALA A 945 0.25 -11.33 26.47
N PHE A 946 0.88 -11.67 25.33
CA PHE A 946 1.23 -13.06 24.95
C PHE A 946 2.23 -13.60 26.00
N SER A 947 2.13 -14.77 26.63
CA SER A 947 1.81 -16.16 26.22
C SER A 947 1.76 -17.07 27.50
N PRO A 948 1.55 -18.41 27.45
CA PRO A 948 0.68 -19.25 26.60
C PRO A 948 -0.19 -20.28 27.40
N ALA A 949 -1.12 -20.94 26.67
CA ALA A 949 -1.66 -22.29 26.90
C ALA A 949 -2.52 -22.63 28.15
N SER A 950 -3.79 -23.02 27.93
CA SER A 950 -4.24 -24.45 27.97
C SER A 950 -5.77 -24.58 28.12
N SER A 951 -6.35 -25.60 27.47
CA SER A 951 -7.79 -25.90 27.46
C SER A 951 -8.15 -27.04 28.42
N PRO A 952 -9.35 -27.02 29.03
CA PRO A 952 -10.08 -28.26 29.34
C PRO A 952 -11.54 -28.26 28.85
N GLY A 953 -12.09 -29.45 28.61
CA GLY A 953 -13.41 -29.67 28.02
C GLY A 953 -14.56 -29.95 29.00
N TYR A 954 -15.79 -29.96 28.45
CA TYR A 954 -17.06 -30.27 29.11
C TYR A 954 -17.33 -31.80 29.17
N SER A 955 -17.98 -32.35 30.19
CA SER A 955 -19.46 -32.53 30.30
C SER A 955 -19.74 -33.76 31.23
N PRO A 956 -21.00 -34.18 31.55
CA PRO A 956 -22.30 -33.47 31.63
C PRO A 956 -23.05 -33.70 32.99
N SER A 957 -24.06 -32.89 33.30
CA SER A 957 -25.19 -33.33 34.18
C SER A 957 -26.47 -32.53 33.90
N SER A 958 -27.59 -33.24 33.73
CA SER A 958 -28.88 -32.72 33.22
C SER A 958 -29.79 -32.09 34.29
N PRO A 959 -30.81 -31.30 33.89
CA PRO A 959 -31.69 -30.57 34.82
C PRO A 959 -33.02 -31.28 35.10
N GLY A 960 -33.80 -30.75 36.04
CA GLY A 960 -35.23 -31.02 36.13
C GLY A 960 -35.93 -30.33 37.30
N TYR A 961 -37.05 -29.66 37.03
CA TYR A 961 -38.35 -30.04 37.60
C TYR A 961 -39.50 -29.53 36.72
N SER A 962 -40.62 -30.25 36.78
CA SER A 962 -41.75 -30.26 35.84
C SER A 962 -42.84 -29.20 36.08
N PRO A 963 -43.74 -29.02 35.11
CA PRO A 963 -45.17 -29.21 35.40
C PRO A 963 -45.82 -30.31 34.54
N SER A 964 -47.00 -30.78 35.00
CA SER A 964 -47.61 -32.06 34.62
C SER A 964 -48.79 -31.97 33.63
N SER A 965 -48.99 -33.06 32.87
CA SER A 965 -50.06 -33.33 31.89
C SER A 965 -51.49 -33.34 32.48
N PRO A 966 -52.55 -33.28 31.64
CA PRO A 966 -53.05 -34.44 30.89
C PRO A 966 -53.43 -34.12 29.41
N GLY A 967 -53.59 -35.05 28.46
CA GLY A 967 -53.48 -36.51 28.46
C GLY A 967 -54.62 -37.17 27.66
N TYR A 968 -54.36 -37.71 26.45
CA TYR A 968 -55.12 -38.78 25.77
C TYR A 968 -54.40 -39.26 24.48
N SER A 969 -54.61 -40.53 24.11
CA SER A 969 -53.98 -41.32 23.02
C SER A 969 -54.93 -42.48 22.65
N PRO A 970 -54.63 -43.47 21.77
CA PRO A 970 -53.77 -43.58 20.56
C PRO A 970 -54.66 -43.81 19.28
N THR A 971 -54.25 -44.22 18.05
CA THR A 971 -53.60 -45.48 17.57
C THR A 971 -53.15 -45.44 16.09
N SER A 972 -52.21 -46.34 15.74
CA SER A 972 -51.49 -46.61 14.45
C SER A 972 -52.36 -47.19 13.29
N PRO A 973 -51.86 -47.57 12.07
CA PRO A 973 -50.61 -48.30 11.69
C PRO A 973 -49.74 -47.56 10.63
N GLY A 974 -48.57 -48.01 10.12
CA GLY A 974 -47.73 -49.21 10.30
C GLY A 974 -47.34 -49.87 8.95
N TYR A 975 -46.02 -50.05 8.65
CA TYR A 975 -45.34 -51.07 7.78
C TYR A 975 -44.01 -50.57 7.11
N SER A 976 -42.91 -51.28 7.41
CA SER A 976 -41.87 -51.89 6.53
C SER A 976 -41.03 -51.13 5.47
N PRO A 977 -39.88 -51.72 5.00
CA PRO A 977 -38.71 -50.96 4.51
C PRO A 977 -38.29 -51.22 3.04
N THR A 978 -37.36 -50.40 2.52
CA THR A 978 -36.28 -50.84 1.59
C THR A 978 -35.08 -49.86 1.51
N SER A 979 -33.91 -50.47 1.34
CA SER A 979 -32.53 -50.05 0.96
C SER A 979 -32.30 -48.83 0.03
N PRO A 980 -31.04 -48.47 -0.31
CA PRO A 980 -29.85 -48.16 0.52
C PRO A 980 -29.05 -46.92 0.03
N GLY A 981 -28.05 -46.41 0.77
CA GLY A 981 -27.11 -45.43 0.19
C GLY A 981 -26.02 -44.84 1.10
N TYR A 982 -24.76 -45.25 0.85
CA TYR A 982 -23.47 -44.54 1.00
C TYR A 982 -23.30 -43.46 2.10
N SER A 983 -22.43 -43.66 3.11
CA SER A 983 -20.94 -43.57 3.07
C SER A 983 -20.36 -42.13 3.08
N PRO A 984 -19.14 -41.91 3.61
CA PRO A 984 -18.89 -40.77 4.51
C PRO A 984 -17.69 -39.89 4.10
N THR A 985 -16.92 -39.39 5.09
CA THR A 985 -15.70 -38.54 5.02
C THR A 985 -16.01 -37.05 4.80
N SER A 986 -15.27 -36.04 5.27
CA SER A 986 -13.84 -35.87 5.67
C SER A 986 -13.73 -34.57 6.54
N PRO A 987 -12.54 -34.02 6.88
CA PRO A 987 -11.33 -34.61 7.48
C PRO A 987 -10.80 -33.80 8.68
N GLY A 988 -9.69 -34.24 9.32
CA GLY A 988 -8.97 -33.41 10.29
C GLY A 988 -7.75 -34.11 10.91
N TYR A 989 -6.63 -34.14 10.19
CA TYR A 989 -5.36 -34.75 10.64
C TYR A 989 -4.21 -33.75 10.52
N SER A 990 -3.33 -33.74 11.53
CA SER A 990 -1.85 -33.65 11.47
C SER A 990 -1.30 -33.36 12.88
N PRO A 991 -0.05 -33.74 13.26
CA PRO A 991 1.09 -34.04 12.38
C PRO A 991 2.01 -35.24 12.76
N THR A 992 2.89 -35.60 11.81
CA THR A 992 4.29 -36.11 11.95
C THR A 992 4.70 -37.33 12.81
N SER A 993 5.38 -38.24 12.11
CA SER A 993 6.55 -39.06 12.52
C SER A 993 6.34 -40.49 13.09
N PRO A 994 7.24 -41.45 12.79
CA PRO A 994 6.90 -42.88 12.80
C PRO A 994 7.64 -43.69 13.89
N THR A 995 6.89 -44.43 14.72
CA THR A 995 7.47 -45.52 15.52
C THR A 995 6.45 -46.62 15.78
N TYR A 996 6.90 -47.88 15.84
CA TYR A 996 6.15 -49.10 16.19
C TYR A 996 5.01 -49.55 15.24
N SER A 997 5.38 -50.39 14.26
CA SER A 997 4.49 -51.39 13.67
C SER A 997 4.60 -52.73 14.43
N PRO A 998 3.48 -53.34 14.88
CA PRO A 998 3.53 -54.58 15.66
C PRO A 998 3.50 -55.81 14.75
N SER A 999 4.55 -56.63 14.77
CA SER A 999 4.55 -58.00 14.23
C SER A 999 5.56 -58.88 14.96
N SER A 1000 5.29 -59.16 16.23
CA SER A 1000 5.90 -60.29 16.96
C SER A 1000 4.82 -60.95 17.82
N PRO A 1001 4.77 -62.30 17.86
CA PRO A 1001 3.57 -63.02 18.29
C PRO A 1001 3.48 -63.14 19.82
N GLY A 1002 2.80 -62.19 20.47
CA GLY A 1002 2.50 -62.25 21.90
C GLY A 1002 1.02 -62.45 22.25
N TYR A 1003 0.09 -62.14 21.33
CA TYR A 1003 -1.35 -62.07 21.64
C TYR A 1003 -2.21 -62.59 20.48
N SER A 1004 -2.63 -63.86 20.57
CA SER A 1004 -3.75 -64.41 19.80
C SER A 1004 -4.97 -64.61 20.72
N PRO A 1005 -6.22 -64.45 20.20
CA PRO A 1005 -7.39 -64.18 21.03
C PRO A 1005 -8.11 -65.43 21.58
N THR A 1006 -7.39 -66.32 22.27
CA THR A 1006 -7.96 -67.50 22.94
C THR A 1006 -7.28 -67.83 24.28
N SER A 1007 -7.13 -66.83 25.16
CA SER A 1007 -6.72 -67.06 26.56
C SER A 1007 -7.37 -66.06 27.53
N PRO A 1008 -7.76 -66.48 28.75
CA PRO A 1008 -8.93 -65.94 29.45
C PRO A 1008 -8.63 -64.73 30.37
N ALA A 1009 -7.88 -63.74 29.89
CA ALA A 1009 -7.48 -62.57 30.69
C ALA A 1009 -8.37 -61.32 30.48
N TYR A 1010 -9.19 -61.27 29.43
CA TYR A 1010 -10.06 -60.13 29.10
C TYR A 1010 -11.47 -60.59 28.70
N SER A 1011 -12.29 -60.88 29.71
CA SER A 1011 -13.73 -61.10 29.57
C SER A 1011 -14.51 -59.95 30.23
N PRO A 1012 -15.55 -59.39 29.59
CA PRO A 1012 -16.31 -58.21 30.09
C PRO A 1012 -17.21 -58.50 31.31
N THR A 1013 -16.94 -59.57 32.06
CA THR A 1013 -17.62 -59.96 33.31
C THR A 1013 -16.69 -59.95 34.52
N SER A 1014 -15.49 -59.40 34.39
CA SER A 1014 -14.51 -59.29 35.47
C SER A 1014 -14.76 -58.02 36.32
N PRO A 1015 -14.81 -58.06 37.67
CA PRO A 1015 -15.41 -56.98 38.48
C PRO A 1015 -14.62 -55.66 38.59
N SER A 1016 -13.49 -55.55 37.89
CA SER A 1016 -12.50 -54.47 38.08
C SER A 1016 -12.78 -53.20 37.29
N TYR A 1017 -13.68 -53.24 36.31
CA TYR A 1017 -13.97 -52.14 35.37
C TYR A 1017 -15.48 -51.97 35.13
N SER A 1018 -16.25 -51.82 36.22
CA SER A 1018 -17.67 -51.45 36.18
C SER A 1018 -17.85 -49.99 36.64
N PRO A 1019 -18.68 -49.17 35.97
CA PRO A 1019 -18.79 -47.71 36.20
C PRO A 1019 -19.51 -47.29 37.50
N THR A 1020 -19.71 -48.21 38.45
CA THR A 1020 -20.20 -47.91 39.81
C THR A 1020 -19.13 -48.13 40.90
N SER A 1021 -17.86 -48.26 40.51
CA SER A 1021 -16.73 -48.50 41.42
C SER A 1021 -16.14 -47.17 41.95
N PRO A 1022 -15.85 -47.01 43.27
CA PRO A 1022 -15.65 -45.69 43.87
C PRO A 1022 -14.33 -44.97 43.55
N SER A 1023 -13.44 -45.60 42.77
CA SER A 1023 -12.04 -45.17 42.58
C SER A 1023 -11.82 -44.13 41.47
N TYR A 1024 -12.86 -43.83 40.66
CA TYR A 1024 -12.78 -42.91 39.52
C TYR A 1024 -14.01 -41.99 39.46
N SER A 1025 -14.15 -41.14 40.48
CA SER A 1025 -15.16 -40.05 40.52
C SER A 1025 -14.47 -38.68 40.65
N PRO A 1026 -14.86 -37.66 39.86
CA PRO A 1026 -14.14 -36.39 39.72
C PRO A 1026 -14.26 -35.41 40.91
N THR A 1027 -14.74 -35.86 42.06
CA THR A 1027 -14.76 -35.09 43.33
C THR A 1027 -13.71 -35.55 44.36
N SER A 1028 -12.71 -36.31 43.91
CA SER A 1028 -11.65 -36.85 44.77
C SER A 1028 -10.50 -35.83 44.97
N PRO A 1029 -9.98 -35.58 46.20
CA PRO A 1029 -9.10 -34.43 46.48
C PRO A 1029 -7.69 -34.45 45.87
N SER A 1030 -7.31 -35.51 45.15
CA SER A 1030 -5.93 -35.78 44.70
C SER A 1030 -5.50 -34.98 43.45
N TYR A 1031 -6.44 -34.29 42.79
CA TYR A 1031 -6.20 -33.55 41.54
C TYR A 1031 -6.92 -32.19 41.54
N SER A 1032 -6.67 -31.37 42.57
CA SER A 1032 -7.14 -29.98 42.66
C SER A 1032 -5.98 -28.99 42.43
N PRO A 1033 -6.15 -27.88 41.69
CA PRO A 1033 -5.09 -26.95 41.31
C PRO A 1033 -4.50 -26.10 42.47
N THR A 1034 -4.92 -26.32 43.71
CA THR A 1034 -4.31 -25.73 44.92
C THR A 1034 -3.38 -26.70 45.67
N SER A 1035 -2.98 -27.81 45.04
CA SER A 1035 -2.10 -28.82 45.64
C SER A 1035 -0.62 -28.40 45.61
N PRO A 1036 0.17 -28.56 46.70
CA PRO A 1036 1.52 -27.95 46.80
C PRO A 1036 2.58 -28.45 45.82
N SER A 1037 2.33 -29.54 45.09
CA SER A 1037 3.29 -30.17 44.17
C SER A 1037 3.44 -29.46 42.81
N TYR A 1038 2.53 -28.54 42.48
CA TYR A 1038 2.47 -27.86 41.17
C TYR A 1038 2.13 -26.36 41.29
N SER A 1039 2.70 -25.66 42.26
CA SER A 1039 2.61 -24.19 42.37
C SER A 1039 3.83 -23.49 41.73
N PRO A 1040 3.65 -22.43 40.93
CA PRO A 1040 4.75 -21.72 40.24
C PRO A 1040 5.69 -20.93 41.16
N THR A 1041 5.46 -20.93 42.48
CA THR A 1041 6.37 -20.35 43.50
C THR A 1041 7.27 -21.40 44.18
N SER A 1042 7.35 -22.63 43.62
CA SER A 1042 8.16 -23.71 44.18
C SER A 1042 9.66 -23.56 43.82
N PRO A 1043 10.61 -23.78 44.75
CA PRO A 1043 12.04 -23.46 44.53
C PRO A 1043 12.73 -24.20 43.37
N SER A 1044 12.13 -25.28 42.87
CA SER A 1044 12.67 -26.08 41.76
C SER A 1044 12.52 -25.41 40.38
N TYR A 1045 11.67 -24.39 40.25
CA TYR A 1045 11.29 -23.77 38.97
C TYR A 1045 11.22 -22.23 39.00
N SER A 1046 12.04 -21.59 39.84
CA SER A 1046 12.24 -20.12 39.80
C SER A 1046 13.28 -19.72 38.73
N PRO A 1047 13.08 -18.62 37.96
CA PRO A 1047 14.06 -18.11 37.00
C PRO A 1047 15.35 -17.55 37.64
N THR A 1048 15.43 -17.46 38.97
CA THR A 1048 16.64 -17.11 39.73
C THR A 1048 17.50 -18.32 40.16
N SER A 1049 17.14 -19.53 39.72
CA SER A 1049 17.88 -20.77 40.06
C SER A 1049 19.19 -20.90 39.26
N PRO A 1050 20.33 -21.31 39.87
CA PRO A 1050 21.66 -21.28 39.23
C PRO A 1050 21.81 -22.10 37.93
N SER A 1051 20.95 -23.09 37.72
CA SER A 1051 20.97 -23.99 36.57
C SER A 1051 20.49 -23.34 35.26
N TYR A 1052 19.80 -22.19 35.31
CA TYR A 1052 19.17 -21.56 34.15
C TYR A 1052 19.36 -20.03 34.08
N SER A 1053 20.44 -19.50 34.69
CA SER A 1053 20.83 -18.10 34.48
C SER A 1053 21.60 -17.92 33.16
N PRO A 1054 21.36 -16.84 32.37
CA PRO A 1054 22.15 -16.53 31.17
C PRO A 1054 23.61 -16.14 31.48
N THR A 1055 23.97 -15.93 32.76
CA THR A 1055 25.34 -15.72 33.23
C THR A 1055 26.05 -17.00 33.67
N SER A 1056 25.41 -18.18 33.58
CA SER A 1056 26.02 -19.46 33.95
C SER A 1056 27.06 -19.91 32.90
N PRO A 1057 28.21 -20.50 33.30
CA PRO A 1057 29.38 -20.68 32.41
C PRO A 1057 29.15 -21.56 31.17
N SER A 1058 28.09 -22.37 31.15
CA SER A 1058 27.77 -23.32 30.08
C SER A 1058 27.09 -22.70 28.86
N TYR A 1059 26.57 -21.46 28.96
CA TYR A 1059 25.75 -20.83 27.91
C TYR A 1059 26.10 -19.36 27.61
N SER A 1060 27.22 -18.85 28.11
CA SER A 1060 27.72 -17.53 27.71
C SER A 1060 28.37 -17.58 26.30
N PRO A 1061 28.14 -16.58 25.42
CA PRO A 1061 28.83 -16.48 24.12
C PRO A 1061 30.34 -16.22 24.24
N THR A 1062 30.85 -15.89 25.44
CA THR A 1062 32.29 -15.80 25.73
C THR A 1062 32.89 -17.09 26.31
N SER A 1063 32.12 -18.19 26.37
CA SER A 1063 32.62 -19.48 26.85
C SER A 1063 33.51 -20.18 25.81
N PRO A 1064 34.55 -20.96 26.20
CA PRO A 1064 35.62 -21.39 25.29
C PRO A 1064 35.19 -22.40 24.20
N VAL A 1065 33.95 -22.88 24.23
CA VAL A 1065 33.41 -23.90 23.32
C VAL A 1065 32.78 -23.28 22.06
N TYR A 1066 32.31 -22.03 22.16
CA TYR A 1066 31.50 -21.38 21.11
C TYR A 1066 32.09 -20.06 20.58
N SER A 1067 33.36 -19.77 20.86
CA SER A 1067 34.05 -18.63 20.25
C SER A 1067 34.51 -18.96 18.82
N PRO A 1068 34.49 -18.01 17.85
CA PRO A 1068 34.98 -18.25 16.49
C PRO A 1068 36.51 -18.45 16.41
N THR A 1069 37.24 -18.28 17.51
CA THR A 1069 38.67 -18.57 17.65
C THR A 1069 38.94 -19.90 18.39
N SER A 1070 37.90 -20.67 18.73
CA SER A 1070 38.03 -21.97 19.41
C SER A 1070 38.60 -23.06 18.48
N PRO A 1071 39.58 -23.89 18.91
CA PRO A 1071 40.30 -24.83 18.01
C PRO A 1071 39.46 -25.95 17.35
N ALA A 1072 38.18 -26.09 17.70
CA ALA A 1072 37.29 -27.09 17.12
C ALA A 1072 36.65 -26.66 15.78
N TYR A 1073 36.60 -25.36 15.48
CA TYR A 1073 35.89 -24.80 14.33
C TYR A 1073 36.74 -23.86 13.45
N SER A 1074 38.06 -23.90 13.60
CA SER A 1074 38.98 -23.22 12.67
C SER A 1074 39.10 -24.01 11.35
N PRO A 1075 39.16 -23.35 10.18
CA PRO A 1075 39.38 -24.01 8.89
C PRO A 1075 40.79 -24.63 8.75
N THR A 1076 41.68 -24.46 9.73
CA THR A 1076 42.99 -25.13 9.81
C THR A 1076 43.01 -26.31 10.79
N SER A 1077 41.87 -26.68 11.38
CA SER A 1077 41.78 -27.80 12.33
C SER A 1077 41.86 -29.18 11.64
N PRO A 1078 42.60 -30.17 12.18
CA PRO A 1078 42.88 -31.45 11.48
C PRO A 1078 41.69 -32.38 11.19
N ALA A 1079 40.47 -32.02 11.58
CA ALA A 1079 39.25 -32.79 11.30
C ALA A 1079 38.57 -32.41 9.97
N TYR A 1080 38.86 -31.21 9.43
CA TYR A 1080 38.20 -30.64 8.25
C TYR A 1080 39.18 -30.21 7.14
N SER A 1081 40.43 -30.67 7.20
CA SER A 1081 41.38 -30.54 6.09
C SER A 1081 41.05 -31.53 4.96
N PRO A 1082 41.18 -31.17 3.66
CA PRO A 1082 40.98 -32.10 2.54
C PRO A 1082 42.03 -33.23 2.46
N THR A 1083 43.07 -33.22 3.31
CA THR A 1083 44.04 -34.32 3.47
C THR A 1083 43.79 -35.22 4.68
N SER A 1084 42.64 -35.07 5.36
CA SER A 1084 42.30 -35.86 6.56
C SER A 1084 41.84 -37.29 6.18
N PRO A 1085 42.19 -38.35 6.95
CA PRO A 1085 41.98 -39.75 6.55
C PRO A 1085 40.52 -40.24 6.47
N SER A 1086 39.54 -39.38 6.73
CA SER A 1086 38.10 -39.68 6.72
C SER A 1086 37.41 -39.33 5.40
N TYR A 1087 38.02 -38.46 4.58
CA TYR A 1087 37.43 -37.90 3.36
C TYR A 1087 38.32 -38.03 2.11
N SER A 1088 39.34 -38.89 2.16
CA SER A 1088 40.11 -39.30 0.98
C SER A 1088 39.35 -40.38 0.18
N PRO A 1089 39.39 -40.38 -1.18
CA PRO A 1089 38.77 -41.43 -2.01
C PRO A 1089 39.43 -42.82 -1.88
N THR A 1090 40.48 -42.96 -1.05
CA THR A 1090 41.11 -44.24 -0.70
C THR A 1090 40.80 -44.70 0.73
N SER A 1091 39.87 -44.04 1.43
CA SER A 1091 39.49 -44.36 2.81
C SER A 1091 38.62 -45.63 2.91
N PRO A 1092 38.77 -46.50 3.94
CA PRO A 1092 38.15 -47.84 3.96
C PRO A 1092 36.62 -47.92 4.06
N SER A 1093 35.93 -46.78 4.18
CA SER A 1093 34.45 -46.71 4.23
C SER A 1093 33.80 -46.51 2.87
N TYR A 1094 34.57 -46.11 1.84
CA TYR A 1094 34.06 -45.76 0.51
C TYR A 1094 34.79 -46.50 -0.64
N SER A 1095 35.55 -47.55 -0.31
CA SER A 1095 36.12 -48.46 -1.32
C SER A 1095 35.07 -49.44 -1.85
N PRO A 1096 35.03 -49.78 -3.16
CA PRO A 1096 34.14 -50.80 -3.72
C PRO A 1096 34.41 -52.23 -3.24
N THR A 1097 35.41 -52.45 -2.38
CA THR A 1097 35.72 -53.75 -1.73
C THR A 1097 35.38 -53.76 -0.22
N SER A 1098 34.67 -52.74 0.28
CA SER A 1098 34.29 -52.64 1.69
C SER A 1098 33.13 -53.61 2.06
N PRO A 1099 33.12 -54.25 3.25
CA PRO A 1099 32.18 -55.34 3.57
C PRO A 1099 30.68 -54.99 3.58
N SER A 1100 30.31 -53.70 3.55
CA SER A 1100 28.91 -53.25 3.56
C SER A 1100 28.25 -53.24 2.17
N TYR A 1101 29.04 -53.32 1.09
CA TYR A 1101 28.56 -53.23 -0.30
C TYR A 1101 29.04 -54.40 -1.19
N SER A 1102 29.42 -55.52 -0.59
CA SER A 1102 29.75 -56.76 -1.31
C SER A 1102 28.46 -57.53 -1.69
N PRO A 1103 28.38 -58.15 -2.88
CA PRO A 1103 27.23 -58.99 -3.29
C PRO A 1103 27.09 -60.30 -2.50
N THR A 1104 27.93 -60.56 -1.51
CA THR A 1104 27.83 -61.70 -0.57
C THR A 1104 27.44 -61.28 0.85
N SER A 1105 27.03 -60.02 1.06
CA SER A 1105 26.59 -59.50 2.35
C SER A 1105 25.17 -60.00 2.72
N PRO A 1106 24.86 -60.29 4.01
CA PRO A 1106 23.59 -60.97 4.39
C PRO A 1106 22.29 -60.23 4.03
N SER A 1107 22.35 -58.93 3.76
CA SER A 1107 21.18 -58.09 3.41
C SER A 1107 20.72 -58.23 1.96
N TYR A 1108 21.53 -58.83 1.07
CA TYR A 1108 21.25 -58.92 -0.38
C TYR A 1108 21.44 -60.34 -0.96
N SER A 1109 21.36 -61.38 -0.13
CA SER A 1109 21.36 -62.77 -0.58
C SER A 1109 19.97 -63.24 -1.06
N PRO A 1110 19.85 -64.02 -2.15
CA PRO A 1110 18.58 -64.57 -2.63
C PRO A 1110 17.94 -65.64 -1.71
N THR A 1111 18.56 -65.97 -0.57
CA THR A 1111 18.00 -66.85 0.47
C THR A 1111 17.55 -66.09 1.73
N SER A 1112 17.56 -64.76 1.71
CA SER A 1112 17.06 -63.94 2.82
C SER A 1112 15.51 -63.94 2.87
N PRO A 1113 14.86 -63.93 4.06
CA PRO A 1113 13.43 -64.24 4.19
C PRO A 1113 12.45 -63.29 3.48
N SER A 1114 12.90 -62.13 3.02
CA SER A 1114 12.06 -61.09 2.38
C SER A 1114 11.73 -61.35 0.90
N TYR A 1115 12.39 -62.31 0.24
CA TYR A 1115 12.26 -62.56 -1.20
C TYR A 1115 12.06 -64.04 -1.58
N SER A 1116 11.49 -64.85 -0.68
CA SER A 1116 11.15 -66.26 -0.97
C SER A 1116 9.73 -66.40 -1.57
N PRO A 1117 9.53 -67.17 -2.67
CA PRO A 1117 8.25 -67.32 -3.37
C PRO A 1117 7.18 -68.15 -2.64
N THR A 1118 7.41 -68.58 -1.40
CA THR A 1118 6.42 -69.25 -0.53
C THR A 1118 5.94 -68.39 0.64
N SER A 1119 6.24 -67.08 0.61
CA SER A 1119 5.81 -66.12 1.64
C SER A 1119 4.32 -65.71 1.43
N PRO A 1120 3.50 -65.50 2.49
CA PRO A 1120 2.05 -65.26 2.35
C PRO A 1120 1.61 -63.99 1.61
N ALA A 1121 2.54 -63.15 1.15
CA ALA A 1121 2.27 -61.87 0.49
C ALA A 1121 1.87 -61.98 -1.00
N TYR A 1122 1.91 -63.18 -1.59
CA TYR A 1122 1.61 -63.42 -3.02
C TYR A 1122 0.57 -64.55 -3.24
N SER A 1123 -0.52 -64.55 -2.47
CA SER A 1123 -1.67 -65.44 -2.67
C SER A 1123 -2.85 -64.70 -3.36
N PRO A 1124 -3.50 -65.28 -4.40
CA PRO A 1124 -4.46 -64.57 -5.26
C PRO A 1124 -5.87 -64.37 -4.65
N THR A 1125 -6.01 -64.31 -3.32
CA THR A 1125 -7.30 -64.24 -2.61
C THR A 1125 -7.36 -63.16 -1.52
N SER A 1126 -6.41 -62.22 -1.49
CA SER A 1126 -6.41 -61.07 -0.56
C SER A 1126 -6.98 -59.79 -1.21
N PRO A 1127 -7.67 -58.89 -0.47
CA PRO A 1127 -8.47 -57.81 -1.06
C PRO A 1127 -7.70 -56.68 -1.80
N GLY A 1128 -6.38 -56.77 -1.90
CA GLY A 1128 -5.53 -55.80 -2.62
C GLY A 1128 -5.35 -56.07 -4.12
N TYR A 1129 -5.82 -57.21 -4.62
CA TYR A 1129 -5.68 -57.62 -6.03
C TYR A 1129 -7.03 -57.99 -6.66
N SER A 1130 -7.88 -56.98 -6.87
CA SER A 1130 -9.03 -57.03 -7.78
C SER A 1130 -8.74 -56.22 -9.04
N PRO A 1131 -9.08 -56.68 -10.26
CA PRO A 1131 -8.81 -56.00 -11.54
C PRO A 1131 -9.62 -54.71 -11.78
N THR A 1132 -10.12 -54.07 -10.72
CA THR A 1132 -10.93 -52.84 -10.74
C THR A 1132 -10.38 -51.75 -9.80
N SER A 1133 -9.15 -51.89 -9.29
CA SER A 1133 -8.52 -50.91 -8.39
C SER A 1133 -7.64 -49.90 -9.15
N PRO A 1134 -7.59 -48.59 -8.76
CA PRO A 1134 -7.07 -47.53 -9.64
C PRO A 1134 -5.55 -47.54 -9.91
N SER A 1135 -4.76 -48.29 -9.13
CA SER A 1135 -3.30 -48.31 -9.24
C SER A 1135 -2.74 -49.17 -10.38
N TYR A 1136 -3.60 -49.93 -11.07
CA TYR A 1136 -3.21 -50.88 -12.13
C TYR A 1136 -4.06 -50.72 -13.41
N SER A 1137 -4.51 -49.49 -13.71
CA SER A 1137 -5.09 -49.17 -15.03
C SER A 1137 -3.98 -48.93 -16.05
N PRO A 1138 -4.07 -49.44 -17.30
CA PRO A 1138 -3.04 -49.27 -18.34
C PRO A 1138 -2.91 -47.84 -18.91
N THR A 1139 -3.47 -46.83 -18.24
CA THR A 1139 -3.39 -45.40 -18.59
C THR A 1139 -2.67 -44.55 -17.52
N SER A 1140 -2.07 -45.19 -16.51
CA SER A 1140 -1.32 -44.51 -15.43
C SER A 1140 0.14 -44.16 -15.85
N PRO A 1141 0.71 -43.02 -15.45
CA PRO A 1141 1.92 -42.47 -16.10
C PRO A 1141 3.23 -43.25 -15.90
N SER A 1142 3.28 -44.23 -15.00
CA SER A 1142 4.52 -44.97 -14.67
C SER A 1142 4.78 -46.20 -15.55
N TYR A 1143 3.83 -46.58 -16.42
CA TYR A 1143 3.90 -47.82 -17.21
C TYR A 1143 3.44 -47.63 -18.67
N SER A 1144 3.77 -46.49 -19.29
CA SER A 1144 3.57 -46.25 -20.74
C SER A 1144 4.90 -46.33 -21.50
N PRO A 1145 4.99 -47.04 -22.64
CA PRO A 1145 6.27 -47.48 -23.24
C PRO A 1145 6.99 -46.43 -24.10
N THR A 1146 7.00 -45.15 -23.68
CA THR A 1146 7.60 -44.04 -24.45
C THR A 1146 8.44 -43.08 -23.60
N SER A 1147 8.90 -43.49 -22.41
CA SER A 1147 9.84 -42.71 -21.57
C SER A 1147 11.26 -43.32 -21.56
N PRO A 1148 12.33 -42.52 -21.45
CA PRO A 1148 13.57 -42.80 -22.18
C PRO A 1148 14.65 -43.55 -21.36
N SER A 1149 14.24 -44.50 -20.50
CA SER A 1149 15.17 -45.23 -19.60
C SER A 1149 15.05 -46.76 -19.65
N TYR A 1150 14.38 -47.32 -20.65
CA TYR A 1150 14.36 -48.76 -20.92
C TYR A 1150 14.76 -49.06 -22.36
N ASN A 1151 15.99 -49.54 -22.55
CA ASN A 1151 16.40 -50.21 -23.78
C ASN A 1151 17.06 -51.55 -23.41
N ALA A 1152 16.35 -52.66 -23.67
CA ALA A 1152 16.79 -53.99 -23.32
C ALA A 1152 17.64 -54.58 -24.46
N GLN A 1153 18.96 -54.67 -24.26
CA GLN A 1153 19.80 -55.47 -25.14
C GLN A 1153 19.54 -56.97 -24.88
N SER A 1154 19.03 -57.68 -25.88
CA SER A 1154 19.12 -59.14 -25.96
C SER A 1154 20.37 -59.54 -26.74
N ALA A 1155 21.02 -60.62 -26.32
CA ALA A 1155 22.29 -61.05 -26.88
C ALA A 1155 22.13 -62.21 -27.89
N LYS A 1156 22.84 -62.08 -29.02
CA LYS A 1156 23.37 -63.15 -29.89
C LYS A 1156 22.37 -64.08 -30.60
N TYR A 1157 22.26 -63.91 -31.93
CA TYR A 1157 22.42 -65.01 -32.89
C TYR A 1157 22.97 -64.49 -34.23
N SER A 1158 23.86 -65.25 -34.88
CA SER A 1158 24.37 -65.05 -36.25
C SER A 1158 24.25 -66.39 -36.99
N PRO A 1159 23.90 -66.45 -38.30
CA PRO A 1159 24.81 -66.15 -39.43
C PRO A 1159 24.09 -65.42 -40.62
N SER A 1160 24.64 -65.12 -41.81
CA SER A 1160 26.00 -64.78 -42.31
C SER A 1160 25.93 -64.42 -43.82
N LEU A 1161 26.91 -63.68 -44.38
CA LEU A 1161 27.16 -63.47 -45.84
C LEU A 1161 26.09 -62.63 -46.60
N ALA A 1162 26.39 -61.74 -47.57
CA ALA A 1162 27.64 -61.39 -48.27
C ALA A 1162 27.64 -59.96 -48.90
N TYR A 1163 28.85 -59.44 -49.12
CA TYR A 1163 29.30 -58.48 -50.16
C TYR A 1163 28.86 -56.99 -50.23
N SER A 1164 29.88 -56.13 -50.33
CA SER A 1164 29.89 -54.68 -50.70
C SER A 1164 30.15 -54.52 -52.23
N PRO A 1165 30.46 -53.35 -52.87
CA PRO A 1165 30.95 -52.03 -52.40
C PRO A 1165 30.02 -50.84 -52.82
N SER A 1166 30.28 -49.54 -52.61
CA SER A 1166 31.53 -48.76 -52.58
C SER A 1166 31.44 -47.40 -51.85
N SER A 1167 32.57 -46.92 -51.34
CA SER A 1167 32.80 -45.57 -50.76
C SER A 1167 33.55 -44.68 -51.79
N PRO A 1168 33.82 -43.36 -51.55
CA PRO A 1168 34.87 -42.91 -50.61
C PRO A 1168 34.56 -41.57 -49.85
N ARG A 1169 34.87 -41.42 -48.54
CA ARG A 1169 36.01 -40.65 -47.91
C ARG A 1169 35.87 -39.09 -47.94
N LEU A 1170 36.36 -38.26 -46.98
CA LEU A 1170 37.20 -38.30 -45.75
C LEU A 1170 36.81 -37.04 -44.89
N SER A 1171 36.61 -37.07 -43.55
CA SER A 1171 37.56 -36.71 -42.45
C SER A 1171 37.77 -35.19 -42.18
N PRO A 1172 38.35 -34.75 -41.03
CA PRO A 1172 38.77 -35.45 -39.80
C PRO A 1172 38.15 -34.87 -38.48
N ALA A 1173 38.59 -35.39 -37.32
CA ALA A 1173 38.10 -35.04 -35.97
C ALA A 1173 39.13 -34.25 -35.12
N SER A 1174 38.69 -33.72 -33.97
CA SER A 1174 39.55 -33.22 -32.88
C SER A 1174 39.13 -33.80 -31.51
N PRO A 1175 40.03 -33.86 -30.49
CA PRO A 1175 39.85 -34.73 -29.31
C PRO A 1175 39.73 -34.01 -27.94
N TYR A 1176 39.10 -34.70 -26.99
CA TYR A 1176 39.28 -34.67 -25.52
C TYR A 1176 39.50 -33.33 -24.76
N SER A 1177 38.61 -33.07 -23.79
CA SER A 1177 38.82 -32.10 -22.70
C SER A 1177 38.52 -32.72 -21.32
N PRO A 1178 39.47 -32.69 -20.36
CA PRO A 1178 39.23 -33.10 -18.97
C PRO A 1178 39.18 -31.91 -17.99
N THR A 1179 38.20 -31.97 -17.08
CA THR A 1179 38.18 -31.50 -15.67
C THR A 1179 38.88 -30.20 -15.25
N SER A 1180 38.09 -29.33 -14.63
CA SER A 1180 38.48 -28.22 -13.75
C SER A 1180 39.16 -28.66 -12.43
N PRO A 1181 39.95 -27.76 -11.81
CA PRO A 1181 40.27 -27.83 -10.38
C PRO A 1181 39.95 -26.53 -9.60
N SER A 1182 39.81 -26.65 -8.28
CA SER A 1182 39.56 -25.57 -7.32
C SER A 1182 40.82 -25.10 -6.57
N TYR A 1183 40.77 -23.89 -6.01
CA TYR A 1183 41.66 -23.30 -4.98
C TYR A 1183 41.98 -24.29 -3.81
N SER A 1184 43.04 -24.18 -2.97
CA SER A 1184 44.03 -23.15 -2.54
C SER A 1184 45.13 -23.85 -1.64
N PRO A 1185 46.05 -23.23 -0.85
CA PRO A 1185 46.54 -21.84 -0.67
C PRO A 1185 48.10 -21.67 -0.59
N THR A 1186 48.57 -20.50 -0.12
CA THR A 1186 49.91 -20.10 0.43
C THR A 1186 50.88 -19.27 -0.43
N SER A 1187 51.58 -18.36 0.27
CA SER A 1187 52.32 -17.18 -0.18
C SER A 1187 53.76 -17.48 -0.66
N PRO A 1188 54.47 -16.54 -1.33
CA PRO A 1188 55.14 -15.45 -0.59
C PRO A 1188 55.28 -14.07 -1.29
N SER A 1189 55.62 -13.07 -0.45
CA SER A 1189 56.44 -11.88 -0.74
C SER A 1189 56.12 -10.96 -1.93
N TYR A 1190 55.70 -9.73 -1.61
CA TYR A 1190 56.19 -8.53 -2.32
C TYR A 1190 56.52 -7.42 -1.31
N SER A 1191 57.51 -6.58 -1.66
CA SER A 1191 58.01 -5.43 -0.90
C SER A 1191 58.14 -4.23 -1.85
N PRO A 1192 58.22 -2.98 -1.35
CA PRO A 1192 57.58 -1.86 -2.04
C PRO A 1192 58.50 -1.03 -2.94
N THR A 1193 57.92 -0.40 -3.95
CA THR A 1193 58.46 0.80 -4.62
C THR A 1193 57.34 1.80 -4.91
N SER A 1194 57.44 2.98 -4.32
CA SER A 1194 56.54 4.13 -4.52
C SER A 1194 57.07 5.06 -5.61
N PRO A 1195 56.21 5.84 -6.28
CA PRO A 1195 56.57 7.16 -6.79
C PRO A 1195 56.00 8.27 -5.88
N SER A 1196 56.72 9.38 -5.81
CA SER A 1196 56.51 10.50 -4.89
C SER A 1196 55.73 11.66 -5.51
N TYR A 1197 54.85 12.29 -4.73
CA TYR A 1197 54.58 13.73 -4.84
C TYR A 1197 54.52 14.36 -3.44
N SER A 1198 55.05 15.57 -3.32
CA SER A 1198 55.47 16.19 -2.05
C SER A 1198 54.58 17.38 -1.64
N PRO A 1199 54.24 17.52 -0.34
CA PRO A 1199 53.52 18.68 0.16
C PRO A 1199 54.49 19.81 0.55
N SER A 1200 54.25 21.03 0.04
CA SER A 1200 54.94 22.24 0.50
C SER A 1200 54.04 23.00 1.49
N SER A 1201 54.56 23.25 2.69
CA SER A 1201 53.90 24.06 3.72
C SER A 1201 54.60 25.41 3.87
N PRO A 1202 53.88 26.51 4.12
CA PRO A 1202 54.46 27.73 4.65
C PRO A 1202 54.27 27.75 6.18
N THR A 1203 55.37 27.75 6.91
CA THR A 1203 55.40 28.08 8.34
C THR A 1203 55.31 29.60 8.52
N TYR A 1204 54.56 30.05 9.53
CA TYR A 1204 54.61 31.44 10.00
C TYR A 1204 54.83 31.50 11.51
N SER A 1205 55.94 32.13 11.90
CA SER A 1205 56.34 32.37 13.28
C SER A 1205 56.03 33.81 13.69
N PRO A 1206 55.43 34.09 14.85
CA PRO A 1206 55.25 35.45 15.33
C PRO A 1206 56.46 35.92 16.16
N SER A 1207 57.15 36.95 15.69
CA SER A 1207 58.10 37.76 16.47
C SER A 1207 57.43 39.04 16.96
N SER A 1208 57.67 39.43 18.22
CA SER A 1208 57.25 40.72 18.78
C SER A 1208 58.09 41.89 18.23
N PRO A 1209 57.60 43.15 18.34
CA PRO A 1209 58.08 43.96 19.46
C PRO A 1209 57.06 44.90 20.14
N SER A 1210 57.30 45.12 21.44
CA SER A 1210 56.92 46.18 22.38
C SER A 1210 56.04 47.40 21.98
N ALA A 1211 54.97 47.62 22.76
CA ALA A 1211 54.56 48.85 23.50
C ALA A 1211 53.01 48.92 23.60
N GLY A 1212 52.34 49.23 24.71
CA GLY A 1212 52.70 49.49 26.11
C GLY A 1212 51.41 49.68 26.95
N TYR A 1213 51.52 49.92 28.26
CA TYR A 1213 50.43 50.17 29.23
C TYR A 1213 49.55 48.99 29.73
N SER A 1214 49.95 48.47 30.90
CA SER A 1214 49.06 48.20 32.04
C SER A 1214 49.04 49.46 32.95
N PRO A 1215 48.37 49.54 34.14
CA PRO A 1215 47.68 48.48 34.90
C PRO A 1215 46.33 48.86 35.59
N SER A 1216 45.56 47.85 36.04
CA SER A 1216 45.01 47.78 37.42
C SER A 1216 44.21 46.49 37.67
N ALA A 1217 44.67 45.67 38.63
CA ALA A 1217 43.85 44.71 39.40
C ALA A 1217 43.28 45.45 40.65
N PRO A 1218 42.44 44.89 41.57
CA PRO A 1218 42.26 43.49 42.02
C PRO A 1218 40.82 42.94 41.76
N GLY A 1219 40.38 41.71 42.05
CA GLY A 1219 40.89 40.60 42.85
C GLY A 1219 40.11 40.44 44.17
N TYR A 1220 39.34 39.37 44.40
CA TYR A 1220 39.14 38.64 45.69
C TYR A 1220 38.16 37.43 45.60
N SER A 1221 38.49 36.41 46.40
CA SER A 1221 37.81 35.18 46.90
C SER A 1221 36.32 34.80 46.64
N PRO A 1222 35.98 33.49 46.73
CA PRO A 1222 34.61 32.95 46.78
C PRO A 1222 34.06 32.75 48.21
N SER A 1223 32.73 32.88 48.41
CA SER A 1223 32.00 32.26 49.54
C SER A 1223 30.46 32.33 49.43
N SER A 1224 29.82 31.15 49.50
CA SER A 1224 28.56 30.83 50.23
C SER A 1224 27.26 31.66 50.13
N THR A 1225 26.15 30.90 50.17
CA THR A 1225 24.80 31.21 50.69
C THR A 1225 23.90 32.24 49.98
N GLY A 1226 22.84 31.73 49.35
CA GLY A 1226 21.48 32.01 49.82
C GLY A 1226 20.61 33.00 49.03
N GLN A 1227 19.90 32.49 48.02
CA GLN A 1227 18.42 32.44 48.02
C GLN A 1227 17.93 31.38 47.01
#